data_AF-A0A3D8ULQ6-F1
#
_entry.id   AF-A0A3D8ULQ6-F1
#
_cell.length_a   1.000
_cell.length_b   1.000
_cell.length_c   1.000
_cell.angle_alpha   90.00
_cell.angle_beta   90.00
_cell.angle_gamma   90.00
#
_symmetry.space_group_name_H-M   'P 1'
#
loop_
_entity.id
_entity.type
_entity.pdbx_description
1 polymer ?
#
loop_
_entity_poly.entity_id
_entity_poly.type
_entity_poly.pdbx_seq_one_letter_code
_entity_poly.pdbx_strand_id
1 'polypeptide(L)'
;MQISFTEKKNIRKSFGKLKESLSIPNLIEVQKNSYKELTDFNAENLELTKGFDRVFKSIFPIEDLNDKATLEYVSYRLEKPKFDVEECIARGLTYSSALKCTLRLVVYEIDQENNTKDILSAKEQEVYMGEVPMMTNSGTFITNGVQRVVVNQMHRSPGVFFDHDKGKTHASGKLLFNCRVIPNRGSWLDFEYDVKDFLYFKIDRKKKILASSLLLALGFTKSDIANEFYDHEKFNYDTNSQKWKTKFNPENYKAKNFSEEVVDANTGKVVIKLGDKINYLNAKKLSNDGLKNILVSKESLYGKFLHQDIKISDEEGGTFKIGTELNETIIQQILDAKIHALDISVTNSINKGGYLLTTIFNDKNNTKDEAITEIYKMLRPGEPPTIEIATQIFNNLFFSSDRYDLSDVGRVKMNSRLNLECSDKITILRNDDIIAIIHKMLDLRDGKDEVDDIDHLGNRRVRSVGELVENQARIGVYRMERAIKEKMTTLDIESAMPQDLINAKPLTVSLKDFFASSQLSQFMDQTNPLSEITHKRRVSALGPGGLTRERAGFEVRDVHPTHYGRICPIETPEGPNIGLINSLSTYAKINKYGFIESPYKRVKDGVVQDKVEYLSAMEETKYTIAQANTKLDKNNKIVEELVSCRQNLNFLLSKPETIDYIDVSPKQLVSVAASLIPFLENDDANRALMGSNMMR
;
A
#
# COMPACT_ATOMS: atom_id res chain seq x y z
N MET A 1 36.95 0.04 31.60
CA MET A 1 35.54 -0.07 32.02
C MET A 1 35.53 -0.28 33.53
N GLN A 2 34.78 0.53 34.27
CA GLN A 2 34.48 0.21 35.67
C GLN A 2 33.52 -0.99 35.67
N ILE A 3 33.97 -2.11 36.22
CA ILE A 3 33.20 -3.36 36.29
C ILE A 3 32.16 -3.22 37.40
N SER A 4 30.90 -3.61 37.12
CA SER A 4 29.83 -3.58 38.12
C SER A 4 30.05 -4.57 39.27
N PHE A 5 29.35 -4.39 40.40
CA PHE A 5 29.52 -5.26 41.57
C PHE A 5 29.23 -6.74 41.27
N THR A 6 28.24 -7.02 40.42
CA THR A 6 27.87 -8.38 40.02
C THR A 6 28.86 -8.98 39.03
N GLU A 7 29.34 -8.22 38.05
CA GLU A 7 30.37 -8.68 37.11
C GLU A 7 31.71 -8.97 37.78
N LYS A 8 32.04 -8.26 38.87
CA LYS A 8 33.24 -8.57 39.69
C LYS A 8 33.20 -9.97 40.29
N LYS A 9 32.01 -10.54 40.55
CA LYS A 9 31.87 -11.89 41.10
C LYS A 9 32.20 -12.98 40.07
N ASN A 10 31.89 -12.76 38.79
CA ASN A 10 32.18 -13.71 37.72
C ASN A 10 32.45 -12.98 36.40
N ILE A 11 33.72 -12.95 35.99
CA ILE A 11 34.16 -12.26 34.79
C ILE A 11 34.19 -13.26 33.62
N ARG A 12 33.27 -13.11 32.67
CA ARG A 12 33.29 -13.88 31.41
C ARG A 12 34.40 -13.36 30.50
N LYS A 13 35.34 -14.22 30.14
CA LYS A 13 36.36 -13.91 29.13
C LYS A 13 35.74 -13.81 27.74
N SER A 14 35.87 -12.66 27.08
CA SER A 14 35.41 -12.46 25.70
C SER A 14 36.57 -12.64 24.71
N PHE A 15 36.31 -13.37 23.61
CA PHE A 15 37.24 -13.55 22.50
C PHE A 15 36.92 -12.64 21.30
N GLY A 16 35.88 -11.79 21.41
CA GLY A 16 35.50 -10.85 20.36
C GLY A 16 36.61 -9.83 20.09
N LYS A 17 37.05 -9.71 18.84
CA LYS A 17 38.07 -8.75 18.41
C LYS A 17 37.49 -7.38 18.04
N LEU A 18 36.22 -7.35 17.65
CA LEU A 18 35.53 -6.12 17.26
C LEU A 18 35.04 -5.37 18.50
N LYS A 19 35.17 -4.05 18.48
CA LYS A 19 34.68 -3.17 19.54
C LYS A 19 33.15 -3.11 19.49
N GLU A 20 32.47 -3.55 20.55
CA GLU A 20 31.04 -3.34 20.69
C GLU A 20 30.75 -1.84 20.86
N SER A 21 30.12 -1.22 19.86
CA SER A 21 29.84 0.22 19.86
C SER A 21 28.42 0.58 20.26
N LEU A 22 27.48 -0.37 20.18
CA LEU A 22 26.08 -0.17 20.53
C LEU A 22 25.66 -1.27 21.50
N SER A 23 25.05 -0.88 22.62
CA SER A 23 24.45 -1.84 23.55
C SER A 23 23.19 -2.45 22.96
N ILE A 24 22.91 -3.71 23.30
CA ILE A 24 21.67 -4.38 22.91
C ILE A 24 20.48 -3.56 23.44
N PRO A 25 19.49 -3.20 22.60
CA PRO A 25 18.32 -2.44 23.02
C PRO A 25 17.42 -3.26 23.95
N ASN A 26 16.47 -2.61 24.61
CA ASN A 26 15.50 -3.33 25.41
C ASN A 26 14.62 -4.23 24.52
N LEU A 27 14.71 -5.53 24.77
CA LEU A 27 14.15 -6.56 23.89
C LEU A 27 12.62 -6.57 23.84
N ILE A 28 11.94 -6.00 24.84
CA ILE A 28 10.47 -5.91 24.91
C ILE A 28 9.94 -4.49 24.69
N GLU A 29 10.82 -3.55 24.35
CA GLU A 29 10.51 -2.13 24.20
C GLU A 29 9.43 -1.87 23.16
N VAL A 30 9.50 -2.57 22.01
CA VAL A 30 8.51 -2.43 20.93
C VAL A 30 7.08 -2.67 21.42
N GLN A 31 6.86 -3.75 22.18
CA GLN A 31 5.53 -4.10 22.71
C GLN A 31 5.07 -3.06 23.74
N LYS A 32 5.96 -2.71 24.67
CA LYS A 32 5.64 -1.75 25.75
C LYS A 32 5.34 -0.36 25.21
N ASN A 33 6.17 0.15 24.32
CA ASN A 33 5.98 1.48 23.74
C ASN A 33 4.70 1.52 22.90
N SER A 34 4.45 0.49 22.07
CA SER A 34 3.23 0.43 21.27
C SER A 34 1.96 0.44 22.12
N TYR A 35 1.92 -0.32 23.22
CA TYR A 35 0.74 -0.36 24.09
C TYR A 35 0.61 0.89 24.97
N LYS A 36 1.73 1.49 25.36
CA LYS A 36 1.77 2.77 26.07
C LYS A 36 1.20 3.90 25.19
N GLU A 37 1.58 3.95 23.91
CA GLU A 37 1.01 4.92 22.95
C GLU A 37 -0.50 4.77 22.74
N LEU A 38 -1.05 3.57 22.97
CA LEU A 38 -2.50 3.34 22.91
C LEU A 38 -3.23 3.89 24.15
N THR A 39 -2.62 3.75 25.33
CA THR A 39 -3.27 3.91 26.64
C THR A 39 -2.99 5.24 27.34
N ASP A 40 -1.86 5.88 27.03
CA ASP A 40 -1.52 7.18 27.58
C ASP A 40 -2.29 8.29 26.85
N PHE A 41 -3.05 9.08 27.60
CA PHE A 41 -3.65 10.32 27.11
C PHE A 41 -2.67 11.48 27.37
N ASN A 42 -2.26 12.19 26.32
CA ASN A 42 -1.43 13.39 26.45
C ASN A 42 -2.16 14.59 25.82
N ALA A 43 -2.69 15.48 26.67
CA ALA A 43 -3.45 16.65 26.25
C ALA A 43 -2.56 17.75 25.60
N GLU A 44 -1.25 17.75 25.87
CA GLU A 44 -0.33 18.82 25.45
C GLU A 44 0.20 18.62 24.02
N ASN A 45 0.02 17.43 23.43
CA ASN A 45 0.58 17.06 22.13
C ASN A 45 -0.53 16.96 21.06
N LEU A 46 -1.10 18.11 20.69
CA LEU A 46 -2.22 18.25 19.74
C LEU A 46 -1.90 17.77 18.31
N GLU A 47 -0.62 17.70 17.91
CA GLU A 47 -0.22 17.40 16.52
C GLU A 47 -0.33 15.91 16.13
N LEU A 48 -0.33 14.98 17.08
CA LEU A 48 -0.36 13.53 16.81
C LEU A 48 -1.40 12.83 17.68
N THR A 49 -2.66 12.87 17.26
CA THR A 49 -3.72 12.06 17.89
C THR A 49 -3.39 10.57 17.73
N LYS A 50 -3.23 9.86 18.86
CA LYS A 50 -2.86 8.44 18.91
C LYS A 50 -3.79 7.65 19.81
N GLY A 51 -3.80 6.33 19.63
CA GLY A 51 -4.48 5.40 20.51
C GLY A 51 -6.00 5.61 20.58
N PHE A 52 -6.57 5.48 21.78
CA PHE A 52 -8.01 5.64 21.97
C PHE A 52 -8.51 7.04 21.61
N ASP A 53 -7.73 8.09 21.82
CA ASP A 53 -8.10 9.47 21.47
C ASP A 53 -8.34 9.60 19.96
N ARG A 54 -7.45 9.01 19.14
CA ARG A 54 -7.63 8.96 17.67
C ARG A 54 -8.89 8.20 17.28
N VAL A 55 -9.21 7.11 17.97
CA VAL A 55 -10.42 6.32 17.69
C VAL A 55 -11.66 7.14 17.99
N PHE A 56 -11.75 7.77 19.16
CA PHE A 56 -12.91 8.56 19.53
C PHE A 56 -13.07 9.80 18.64
N LYS A 57 -12.02 10.59 18.41
CA LYS A 57 -12.08 11.76 17.51
C LYS A 57 -12.42 11.45 16.06
N SER A 58 -12.20 10.20 15.62
CA SER A 58 -12.54 9.80 14.24
C SER A 58 -14.00 9.39 14.05
N ILE A 59 -14.75 9.21 15.15
CA ILE A 59 -16.16 8.76 15.11
C ILE A 59 -17.07 9.83 15.72
N PHE A 60 -16.57 10.55 16.72
CA PHE A 60 -17.24 11.71 17.30
C PHE A 60 -16.79 12.98 16.56
N PRO A 61 -17.67 13.98 16.38
CA PRO A 61 -19.02 14.07 16.92
C PRO A 61 -20.05 13.16 16.22
N ILE A 62 -21.01 12.65 16.99
CA ILE A 62 -22.12 11.83 16.48
C ILE A 62 -23.36 12.71 16.45
N GLU A 63 -23.89 12.94 15.26
CA GLU A 63 -25.09 13.74 15.03
C GLU A 63 -26.34 12.86 14.91
N ASP A 64 -27.46 13.36 15.44
CA ASP A 64 -28.79 12.78 15.24
C ASP A 64 -29.22 12.92 13.78
N LEU A 65 -30.10 12.03 13.31
CA LEU A 65 -30.62 12.02 11.94
C LEU A 65 -31.40 13.29 11.58
N ASN A 66 -31.97 13.98 12.58
CA ASN A 66 -32.74 15.22 12.39
C ASN A 66 -31.96 16.46 12.85
N ASP A 67 -30.63 16.35 13.07
CA ASP A 67 -29.74 17.43 13.52
C ASP A 67 -30.12 18.11 14.85
N LYS A 68 -31.06 17.53 15.62
CA LYS A 68 -31.54 18.05 16.91
C LYS A 68 -30.51 17.94 18.03
N ALA A 69 -29.55 17.02 17.90
CA ALA A 69 -28.56 16.79 18.93
C ALA A 69 -27.23 16.33 18.34
N THR A 70 -26.16 16.66 19.05
CA THR A 70 -24.81 16.19 18.77
C THR A 70 -24.19 15.67 20.06
N LEU A 71 -23.62 14.48 20.01
CA LEU A 71 -22.80 13.93 21.10
C LEU A 71 -21.33 14.11 20.73
N GLU A 72 -20.63 14.90 21.54
CA GLU A 72 -19.22 15.23 21.38
C GLU A 72 -18.35 14.43 22.35
N TYR A 73 -17.14 14.12 21.90
CA TYR A 73 -16.10 13.53 22.73
C TYR A 73 -15.14 14.62 23.24
N VAL A 74 -14.91 14.65 24.55
CA VAL A 74 -14.02 15.64 25.19
C VAL A 74 -12.67 15.02 25.54
N SER A 75 -12.67 13.93 26.33
CA SER A 75 -11.46 13.26 26.78
C SER A 75 -11.74 11.84 27.27
N TYR A 76 -10.69 11.05 27.51
CA TYR A 76 -10.80 9.73 28.14
C TYR A 76 -9.83 9.61 29.32
N ARG A 77 -10.17 8.74 30.28
CA ARG A 77 -9.25 8.27 31.31
C ARG A 77 -9.39 6.76 31.53
N LEU A 78 -8.28 6.12 31.84
CA LEU A 78 -8.24 4.74 32.30
C LEU A 78 -8.08 4.74 33.83
N GLU A 79 -9.00 4.07 34.52
CA GLU A 79 -8.85 3.86 35.96
C GLU A 79 -7.75 2.84 36.24
N LYS A 80 -7.24 2.85 37.49
CA LYS A 80 -6.31 1.81 37.92
C LYS A 80 -7.01 0.44 37.90
N PRO A 81 -6.32 -0.63 37.49
CA PRO A 81 -6.85 -1.98 37.58
C PRO A 81 -7.35 -2.28 39.00
N LYS A 82 -8.51 -2.93 39.10
CA LYS A 82 -9.15 -3.26 40.39
C LYS A 82 -8.35 -4.29 41.20
N PHE A 83 -7.68 -5.19 40.50
CA PHE A 83 -6.88 -6.28 41.04
C PHE A 83 -5.49 -6.20 40.44
N ASP A 84 -4.49 -6.69 41.17
CA ASP A 84 -3.14 -6.84 40.63
C ASP A 84 -3.01 -8.10 39.74
N VAL A 85 -1.81 -8.30 39.19
CA VAL A 85 -1.54 -9.40 38.26
C VAL A 85 -1.66 -10.77 38.96
N GLU A 86 -1.18 -10.88 40.20
CA GLU A 86 -1.15 -12.14 40.94
C GLU A 86 -2.56 -12.56 41.38
N GLU A 87 -3.37 -11.60 41.85
CA GLU A 87 -4.78 -11.80 42.17
C GLU A 87 -5.59 -12.21 40.94
N CYS A 88 -5.34 -11.59 39.78
CA CYS A 88 -6.01 -11.96 38.54
C CYS A 88 -5.71 -13.40 38.13
N ILE A 89 -4.45 -13.84 38.26
CA ILE A 89 -4.05 -15.22 37.97
C ILE A 89 -4.72 -16.19 38.95
N ALA A 90 -4.61 -15.93 40.26
CA ALA A 90 -5.15 -16.80 41.29
C ALA A 90 -6.69 -16.95 41.23
N ARG A 91 -7.40 -15.87 40.86
CA ARG A 91 -8.88 -15.85 40.78
C ARG A 91 -9.44 -16.19 39.41
N GLY A 92 -8.60 -16.42 38.40
CA GLY A 92 -9.09 -16.67 37.03
C GLY A 92 -9.70 -15.44 36.36
N LEU A 93 -9.30 -14.23 36.75
CA LEU A 93 -9.83 -12.96 36.24
C LEU A 93 -8.97 -12.40 35.09
N THR A 94 -9.51 -11.44 34.35
CA THR A 94 -8.75 -10.67 33.36
C THR A 94 -8.14 -9.44 34.03
N TYR A 95 -6.87 -9.16 33.76
CA TYR A 95 -6.22 -7.94 34.24
C TYR A 95 -6.62 -6.77 33.34
N SER A 96 -7.55 -5.93 33.81
CA SER A 96 -8.17 -4.87 33.03
C SER A 96 -8.34 -3.57 33.82
N SER A 97 -8.42 -2.47 33.09
CA SER A 97 -8.76 -1.14 33.58
C SER A 97 -10.11 -0.69 33.03
N ALA A 98 -10.89 0.03 33.84
CA ALA A 98 -12.12 0.66 33.37
C ALA A 98 -11.79 1.88 32.51
N LEU A 99 -12.32 1.91 31.29
CA LEU A 99 -12.25 3.06 30.39
C LEU A 99 -13.46 3.95 30.62
N LYS A 100 -13.21 5.22 30.97
CA LYS A 100 -14.23 6.24 31.11
C LYS A 100 -13.97 7.38 30.14
N CYS A 101 -15.01 7.84 29.46
CA CYS A 101 -14.94 8.96 28.52
C CYS A 101 -15.82 10.09 29.02
N THR A 102 -15.30 11.31 28.96
CA THR A 102 -16.08 12.52 29.18
C THR A 102 -16.74 12.88 27.85
N LEU A 103 -18.06 12.83 27.84
CA LEU A 103 -18.89 13.10 26.67
C LEU A 103 -19.79 14.30 26.95
N ARG A 104 -20.07 15.08 25.90
CA ARG A 104 -20.96 16.24 25.97
C ARG A 104 -22.11 16.05 24.99
N LEU A 105 -23.33 16.02 25.50
CA LEU A 105 -24.55 16.03 24.68
C LEU A 105 -25.00 17.49 24.51
N VAL A 106 -24.96 17.97 23.27
CA VAL A 106 -25.45 19.30 22.88
C VAL A 106 -26.78 19.12 22.18
N VAL A 107 -27.84 19.73 22.70
CA VAL A 107 -29.19 19.73 22.13
C VAL A 107 -29.45 21.10 21.52
N TYR A 108 -29.98 21.10 20.31
CA TYR A 108 -30.26 22.30 19.55
C TYR A 108 -31.75 22.56 19.43
N GLU A 109 -32.12 23.83 19.47
CA GLU A 109 -33.41 24.31 19.03
C GLU A 109 -33.29 24.74 17.56
N ILE A 110 -34.11 24.14 16.69
CA ILE A 110 -34.10 24.41 15.25
C ILE A 110 -35.30 25.30 14.95
N ASP A 111 -35.06 26.58 14.69
CA ASP A 111 -36.09 27.49 14.20
C ASP A 111 -36.16 27.41 12.66
N GLN A 112 -37.21 26.78 12.16
CA GLN A 112 -37.43 26.58 10.72
C GLN A 112 -37.77 27.88 9.98
N GLU A 113 -38.22 28.94 10.67
CA GLU A 113 -38.57 30.22 10.04
C GLU A 113 -37.36 31.10 9.78
N ASN A 114 -36.39 31.13 10.71
CA ASN A 114 -35.16 31.92 10.59
C ASN A 114 -33.95 31.13 10.11
N ASN A 115 -34.09 29.79 9.98
CA ASN A 115 -33.02 28.87 9.62
C ASN A 115 -31.80 28.97 10.56
N THR A 116 -32.07 29.20 11.85
CA THR A 116 -31.06 29.32 12.92
C THR A 116 -31.05 28.07 13.80
N LYS A 117 -29.84 27.68 14.24
CA LYS A 117 -29.60 26.52 15.10
C LYS A 117 -28.96 27.00 16.40
N ASP A 118 -29.77 27.16 17.44
CA ASP A 118 -29.32 27.65 18.75
C ASP A 118 -29.12 26.50 19.74
N ILE A 119 -28.16 26.64 20.65
CA ILE A 119 -27.88 25.63 21.68
C ILE A 119 -28.90 25.76 22.80
N LEU A 120 -29.80 24.78 22.92
CA LEU A 120 -30.80 24.72 23.98
C LEU A 120 -30.19 24.22 25.29
N SER A 121 -29.38 23.15 25.23
CA SER A 121 -28.67 22.63 26.40
C SER A 121 -27.37 21.92 26.04
N ALA A 122 -26.39 21.99 26.94
CA ALA A 122 -25.15 21.24 26.84
C ALA A 122 -24.91 20.51 28.16
N LYS A 123 -24.98 19.17 28.14
CA LYS A 123 -24.81 18.31 29.31
C LYS A 123 -23.53 17.51 29.17
N GLU A 124 -22.56 17.76 30.05
CA GLU A 124 -21.29 17.03 30.08
C GLU A 124 -21.29 15.99 31.21
N GLN A 125 -20.92 14.75 30.88
CA GLN A 125 -20.88 13.65 31.84
C GLN A 125 -19.74 12.68 31.53
N GLU A 126 -19.15 12.14 32.59
CA GLU A 126 -18.24 11.01 32.47
C GLU A 126 -19.01 9.68 32.40
N VAL A 127 -18.79 8.92 31.33
CA VAL A 127 -19.49 7.68 31.02
C VAL A 127 -18.51 6.51 30.94
N TYR A 128 -18.91 5.39 31.53
CA TYR A 128 -18.15 4.13 31.43
C TYR A 128 -18.31 3.50 30.04
N MET A 129 -17.18 3.25 29.37
CA MET A 129 -17.12 2.74 27.99
C MET A 129 -16.74 1.27 27.89
N GLY A 130 -16.32 0.64 28.99
CA GLY A 130 -15.95 -0.78 29.02
C GLY A 130 -14.64 -1.05 29.75
N GLU A 131 -14.22 -2.31 29.72
CA GLU A 131 -12.92 -2.73 30.27
C GLU A 131 -11.88 -2.91 29.17
N VAL A 132 -10.67 -2.39 29.41
CA VAL A 132 -9.52 -2.52 28.52
C VAL A 132 -8.49 -3.43 29.20
N PRO A 133 -8.14 -4.59 28.62
CA PRO A 133 -7.12 -5.49 29.18
C PRO A 133 -5.75 -4.81 29.22
N MET A 134 -5.12 -4.72 30.39
CA MET A 134 -3.88 -3.97 30.58
C MET A 134 -2.63 -4.83 30.35
N MET A 135 -1.56 -4.20 29.87
CA MET A 135 -0.27 -4.87 29.71
C MET A 135 0.52 -4.90 31.03
N THR A 136 1.11 -6.05 31.35
CA THR A 136 2.00 -6.21 32.51
C THR A 136 3.38 -5.58 32.27
N ASN A 137 4.17 -5.43 33.34
CA ASN A 137 5.54 -4.90 33.25
C ASN A 137 6.46 -5.72 32.33
N SER A 138 6.18 -7.02 32.17
CA SER A 138 6.92 -7.97 31.34
C SER A 138 6.44 -8.02 29.88
N GLY A 139 5.42 -7.23 29.50
CA GLY A 139 4.92 -7.17 28.13
C GLY A 139 3.92 -8.27 27.77
N THR A 140 3.10 -8.71 28.73
CA THR A 140 2.09 -9.76 28.56
C THR A 140 0.72 -9.28 28.98
N PHE A 141 -0.31 -10.09 28.76
CA PHE A 141 -1.69 -9.84 29.19
C PHE A 141 -2.19 -11.02 30.02
N ILE A 142 -3.10 -10.76 30.97
CA ILE A 142 -3.78 -11.83 31.72
C ILE A 142 -5.24 -11.86 31.27
N THR A 143 -5.66 -12.98 30.68
CA THR A 143 -7.05 -13.19 30.24
C THR A 143 -7.57 -14.46 30.89
N ASN A 144 -8.63 -14.34 31.69
CA ASN A 144 -9.21 -15.45 32.47
C ASN A 144 -8.16 -16.21 33.30
N GLY A 145 -7.27 -15.48 33.98
CA GLY A 145 -6.18 -16.02 34.79
C GLY A 145 -4.97 -16.57 34.03
N VAL A 146 -5.02 -16.61 32.70
CA VAL A 146 -3.92 -17.17 31.89
C VAL A 146 -3.10 -16.05 31.24
N GLN A 147 -1.79 -16.20 31.28
CA GLN A 147 -0.85 -15.27 30.66
C GLN A 147 -0.78 -15.48 29.14
N ARG A 148 -0.94 -14.39 28.40
CA ARG A 148 -0.97 -14.34 26.94
C ARG A 148 -0.01 -13.30 26.39
N VAL A 149 0.45 -13.52 25.17
CA VAL A 149 1.27 -12.59 24.40
C VAL A 149 0.56 -12.28 23.09
N VAL A 150 0.52 -10.99 22.74
CA VAL A 150 0.05 -10.57 21.42
C VAL A 150 1.26 -10.46 20.49
N VAL A 151 1.31 -11.35 19.50
CA VAL A 151 2.40 -11.41 18.51
C VAL A 151 2.26 -10.27 17.51
N ASN A 152 3.39 -9.65 17.12
CA ASN A 152 3.37 -8.61 16.10
C ASN A 152 2.94 -9.20 14.76
N GLN A 153 2.14 -8.46 13.99
CA GLN A 153 1.67 -8.93 12.69
C GLN A 153 2.40 -8.23 11.56
N MET A 154 2.99 -8.99 10.64
CA MET A 154 3.51 -8.46 9.38
C MET A 154 2.45 -8.57 8.29
N HIS A 155 2.16 -7.46 7.63
CA HIS A 155 1.20 -7.39 6.55
C HIS A 155 1.71 -6.45 5.45
N ARG A 156 1.07 -6.48 4.28
CA ARG A 156 1.41 -5.53 3.20
C ARG A 156 1.07 -4.11 3.65
N SER A 157 2.01 -3.19 3.47
CA SER A 157 1.77 -1.78 3.80
C SER A 157 0.66 -1.23 2.89
N PRO A 158 -0.13 -0.24 3.35
CA PRO A 158 -1.02 0.49 2.46
C PRO A 158 -0.24 1.16 1.31
N GLY A 159 -0.88 1.34 0.16
CA GLY A 159 -0.30 1.95 -1.03
C GLY A 159 -0.69 1.24 -2.32
N VAL A 160 0.02 1.59 -3.40
CA VAL A 160 -0.12 1.00 -4.73
C VAL A 160 1.02 0.02 -5.00
N PHE A 161 0.70 -1.11 -5.64
CA PHE A 161 1.65 -2.16 -5.98
C PHE A 161 1.43 -2.62 -7.41
N PHE A 162 2.50 -2.70 -8.19
CA PHE A 162 2.50 -3.21 -9.55
C PHE A 162 3.21 -4.56 -9.60
N ASP A 163 2.61 -5.57 -10.23
CA ASP A 163 3.13 -6.93 -10.26
C ASP A 163 2.78 -7.61 -11.60
N HIS A 164 3.41 -8.76 -11.88
CA HIS A 164 3.03 -9.62 -13.00
C HIS A 164 3.02 -11.09 -12.57
N ASP A 165 2.22 -11.90 -13.26
CA ASP A 165 2.04 -13.32 -12.93
C ASP A 165 3.24 -14.24 -13.24
N LYS A 166 4.39 -13.66 -13.60
CA LYS A 166 5.60 -14.35 -14.10
C LYS A 166 5.30 -15.36 -15.22
N GLY A 167 4.23 -15.14 -16.01
CA GLY A 167 3.81 -16.02 -17.10
C GLY A 167 3.22 -17.36 -16.65
N LYS A 168 2.88 -17.51 -15.36
CA LYS A 168 2.38 -18.77 -14.79
C LYS A 168 0.90 -19.01 -15.09
N THR A 169 0.10 -17.96 -15.36
CA THR A 169 -1.36 -18.08 -15.44
C THR A 169 -1.84 -18.60 -16.80
N HIS A 170 -1.14 -18.28 -17.88
CA HIS A 170 -1.54 -18.63 -19.23
C HIS A 170 -0.48 -19.44 -19.96
N ALA A 171 -0.90 -20.45 -20.73
CA ALA A 171 -0.02 -21.38 -21.44
C ALA A 171 0.90 -20.69 -22.47
N SER A 172 0.53 -19.51 -22.97
CA SER A 172 1.39 -18.76 -23.90
C SER A 172 2.62 -18.13 -23.22
N GLY A 173 2.73 -18.20 -21.89
CA GLY A 173 3.82 -17.59 -21.13
C GLY A 173 3.81 -16.05 -21.16
N LYS A 174 2.73 -15.43 -21.65
CA LYS A 174 2.57 -13.98 -21.70
C LYS A 174 2.46 -13.43 -20.29
N LEU A 175 3.26 -12.42 -19.98
CA LEU A 175 3.20 -11.73 -18.69
C LEU A 175 1.90 -10.93 -18.58
N LEU A 176 1.10 -11.23 -17.56
CA LEU A 176 -0.11 -10.49 -17.23
C LEU A 176 0.21 -9.54 -16.09
N PHE A 177 0.30 -8.25 -16.42
CA PHE A 177 0.52 -7.19 -15.44
C PHE A 177 -0.76 -6.88 -14.67
N ASN A 178 -0.59 -6.57 -13.39
CA ASN A 178 -1.65 -6.13 -12.51
C ASN A 178 -1.16 -4.99 -11.60
N CYS A 179 -2.11 -4.21 -11.11
CA CYS A 179 -1.90 -3.21 -10.09
C CYS A 179 -2.91 -3.44 -8.97
N ARG A 180 -2.48 -3.26 -7.73
CA ARG A 180 -3.33 -3.38 -6.54
C ARG A 180 -3.14 -2.18 -5.63
N VAL A 181 -4.25 -1.50 -5.34
CA VAL A 181 -4.32 -0.44 -4.34
C VAL A 181 -4.85 -1.03 -3.04
N ILE A 182 -4.00 -1.04 -2.03
CA ILE A 182 -4.31 -1.56 -0.69
C ILE A 182 -4.51 -0.36 0.24
N PRO A 183 -5.73 -0.09 0.72
CA PRO A 183 -5.93 0.90 1.76
C PRO A 183 -5.54 0.36 3.14
N ASN A 184 -5.33 1.27 4.09
CA ASN A 184 -5.29 0.90 5.50
C ASN A 184 -6.68 0.44 5.97
N ARG A 185 -7.73 1.10 5.47
CA ARG A 185 -9.15 0.76 5.68
C ARG A 185 -9.97 1.10 4.43
N GLY A 186 -10.84 0.19 4.02
CA GLY A 186 -11.71 0.38 2.85
C GLY A 186 -11.62 -0.78 1.86
N SER A 187 -12.29 -0.63 0.73
CA SER A 187 -12.30 -1.65 -0.34
C SER A 187 -11.01 -1.65 -1.13
N TRP A 188 -10.55 -2.81 -1.57
CA TRP A 188 -9.37 -2.92 -2.43
C TRP A 188 -9.75 -2.62 -3.88
N LEU A 189 -8.88 -1.89 -4.58
CA LEU A 189 -9.03 -1.60 -6.01
C LEU A 189 -7.89 -2.29 -6.76
N ASP A 190 -8.25 -3.27 -7.59
CA ASP A 190 -7.29 -4.04 -8.40
C ASP A 190 -7.51 -3.69 -9.88
N PHE A 191 -6.43 -3.51 -10.65
CA PHE A 191 -6.40 -3.46 -12.11
C PHE A 191 -5.62 -4.65 -12.65
N GLU A 192 -6.05 -5.24 -13.76
CA GLU A 192 -5.33 -6.37 -14.36
C GLU A 192 -5.57 -6.46 -15.86
N TYR A 193 -4.52 -6.87 -16.58
CA TYR A 193 -4.63 -7.24 -17.98
C TYR A 193 -5.11 -8.68 -18.14
N ASP A 194 -5.92 -8.90 -19.18
CA ASP A 194 -6.22 -10.23 -19.67
C ASP A 194 -5.28 -10.63 -20.82
N VAL A 195 -5.36 -11.90 -21.24
CA VAL A 195 -4.58 -12.45 -22.37
C VAL A 195 -4.80 -11.64 -23.67
N LYS A 196 -6.00 -11.07 -23.84
CA LYS A 196 -6.37 -10.19 -24.96
C LYS A 196 -5.91 -8.73 -24.82
N ASP A 197 -5.13 -8.41 -23.78
CA ASP A 197 -4.68 -7.05 -23.43
C ASP A 197 -5.81 -6.05 -23.11
N PHE A 198 -7.00 -6.54 -22.74
CA PHE A 198 -8.01 -5.68 -22.14
C PHE A 198 -7.65 -5.36 -20.70
N LEU A 199 -7.80 -4.08 -20.33
CA LEU A 199 -7.58 -3.62 -18.97
C LEU A 199 -8.88 -3.70 -18.19
N TYR A 200 -8.89 -4.54 -17.15
CA TYR A 200 -10.00 -4.70 -16.23
C TYR A 200 -9.70 -4.04 -14.89
N PHE A 201 -10.74 -3.68 -14.16
CA PHE A 201 -10.68 -3.41 -12.73
C PHE A 201 -11.59 -4.36 -11.94
N LYS A 202 -11.28 -4.51 -10.65
CA LYS A 202 -12.06 -5.26 -9.67
C LYS A 202 -12.09 -4.51 -8.35
N ILE A 203 -13.17 -4.73 -7.60
CA ILE A 203 -13.32 -4.23 -6.24
C ILE A 203 -13.42 -5.43 -5.31
N ASP A 204 -12.61 -5.49 -4.25
CA ASP A 204 -12.60 -6.57 -3.25
C ASP A 204 -12.54 -7.99 -3.86
N ARG A 205 -11.80 -8.15 -4.97
CA ARG A 205 -11.66 -9.41 -5.73
C ARG A 205 -12.99 -9.98 -6.27
N LYS A 206 -14.01 -9.13 -6.43
CA LYS A 206 -15.27 -9.48 -7.11
C LYS A 206 -15.08 -9.58 -8.64
N LYS A 207 -16.19 -9.67 -9.37
CA LYS A 207 -16.22 -9.82 -10.84
C LYS A 207 -15.45 -8.68 -11.55
N LYS A 208 -14.73 -9.03 -12.62
CA LYS A 208 -14.02 -8.09 -13.51
C LYS A 208 -15.00 -7.20 -14.27
N ILE A 209 -14.71 -5.91 -14.34
CA ILE A 209 -15.36 -4.91 -15.21
C ILE A 209 -14.25 -4.18 -15.98
N LEU A 210 -14.53 -3.65 -17.17
CA LEU A 210 -13.54 -2.91 -17.97
C LEU A 210 -13.13 -1.61 -17.28
N ALA A 211 -11.85 -1.27 -17.31
CA ALA A 211 -11.32 -0.07 -16.65
C ALA A 211 -11.93 1.24 -17.20
N SER A 212 -12.35 1.25 -18.46
CA SER A 212 -13.10 2.37 -19.06
C SER A 212 -14.42 2.65 -18.33
N SER A 213 -15.10 1.64 -17.78
CA SER A 213 -16.34 1.83 -17.03
C SER A 213 -16.09 2.54 -15.71
N LEU A 214 -14.94 2.30 -15.07
CA LEU A 214 -14.54 3.07 -13.88
C LEU A 214 -14.33 4.54 -14.24
N LEU A 215 -13.61 4.83 -15.32
CA LEU A 215 -13.38 6.20 -15.79
C LEU A 215 -14.69 6.92 -16.16
N LEU A 216 -15.64 6.22 -16.80
CA LEU A 216 -16.99 6.73 -17.04
C LEU A 216 -17.73 7.08 -15.74
N ALA A 217 -17.64 6.21 -14.72
CA ALA A 217 -18.24 6.45 -13.41
C ALA A 217 -17.61 7.66 -12.68
N LEU A 218 -16.33 7.97 -12.92
CA LEU A 218 -15.66 9.19 -12.42
C LEU A 218 -16.12 10.46 -13.15
N GLY A 219 -16.79 10.34 -14.29
CA GLY A 219 -17.33 11.45 -15.07
C GLY A 219 -16.59 11.77 -16.37
N PHE A 220 -15.61 10.95 -16.78
CA PHE A 220 -14.95 11.11 -18.07
C PHE A 220 -15.80 10.54 -19.19
N THR A 221 -15.92 11.24 -20.33
CA THR A 221 -16.51 10.66 -21.53
C THR A 221 -15.50 9.77 -22.26
N LYS A 222 -15.94 8.90 -23.17
CA LYS A 222 -15.02 8.08 -23.98
C LYS A 222 -14.02 8.92 -24.78
N SER A 223 -14.43 10.11 -25.22
CA SER A 223 -13.56 11.09 -25.88
C SER A 223 -12.51 11.63 -24.91
N ASP A 224 -12.91 12.03 -23.70
CA ASP A 224 -11.97 12.53 -22.68
C ASP A 224 -10.93 11.46 -22.33
N ILE A 225 -11.36 10.19 -22.19
CA ILE A 225 -10.44 9.07 -21.95
C ILE A 225 -9.45 8.93 -23.12
N ALA A 226 -9.92 8.97 -24.38
CA ALA A 226 -9.02 8.86 -25.52
C ALA A 226 -7.98 9.99 -25.52
N ASN A 227 -8.41 11.24 -25.31
CA ASN A 227 -7.54 12.43 -25.28
C ASN A 227 -6.54 12.41 -24.12
N GLU A 228 -6.93 11.88 -22.95
CA GLU A 228 -6.05 11.82 -21.76
C GLU A 228 -4.91 10.82 -21.97
N PHE A 229 -5.20 9.63 -22.50
CA PHE A 229 -4.22 8.53 -22.58
C PHE A 229 -3.49 8.46 -23.93
N TYR A 230 -4.03 9.03 -25.00
CA TYR A 230 -3.48 8.97 -26.35
C TYR A 230 -3.39 10.34 -27.01
N ASP A 231 -2.23 10.64 -27.59
CA ASP A 231 -2.12 11.70 -28.57
C ASP A 231 -2.84 11.28 -29.87
N HIS A 232 -3.28 12.24 -30.66
CA HIS A 232 -3.85 11.98 -31.98
C HIS A 232 -3.13 12.76 -33.09
N GLU A 233 -3.13 12.16 -34.27
CA GLU A 233 -2.66 12.76 -35.51
C GLU A 233 -3.82 12.89 -36.48
N LYS A 234 -3.91 14.06 -37.12
CA LYS A 234 -4.94 14.35 -38.12
C LYS A 234 -4.48 13.94 -39.50
N PHE A 235 -5.25 13.07 -40.15
CA PHE A 235 -5.07 12.63 -41.52
C PHE A 235 -6.10 13.30 -42.40
N ASN A 236 -5.66 14.09 -43.38
CA ASN A 236 -6.54 14.73 -44.36
C ASN A 236 -6.40 14.05 -45.72
N TYR A 237 -7.50 13.56 -46.27
CA TYR A 237 -7.53 12.94 -47.59
C TYR A 237 -7.47 14.00 -48.68
N ASP A 238 -6.49 13.88 -49.58
CA ASP A 238 -6.40 14.71 -50.78
C ASP A 238 -6.99 13.95 -51.97
N THR A 239 -8.11 14.45 -52.48
CA THR A 239 -8.86 13.85 -53.60
C THR A 239 -8.06 13.86 -54.91
N ASN A 240 -7.09 14.77 -55.08
CA ASN A 240 -6.29 14.86 -56.30
C ASN A 240 -5.17 13.81 -56.33
N SER A 241 -4.53 13.55 -55.19
CA SER A 241 -3.41 12.61 -55.10
C SER A 241 -3.83 11.22 -54.63
N GLN A 242 -5.09 11.03 -54.21
CA GLN A 242 -5.60 9.81 -53.55
C GLN A 242 -4.73 9.36 -52.35
N LYS A 243 -4.04 10.31 -51.72
CA LYS A 243 -3.15 10.08 -50.58
C LYS A 243 -3.62 10.86 -49.36
N TRP A 244 -3.24 10.39 -48.18
CA TRP A 244 -3.55 11.04 -46.91
C TRP A 244 -2.39 11.93 -46.48
N LYS A 245 -2.67 13.18 -46.15
CA LYS A 245 -1.71 14.13 -45.60
C LYS A 245 -1.67 14.00 -44.08
N THR A 246 -0.48 13.74 -43.53
CA THR A 246 -0.23 13.66 -42.09
C THR A 246 1.12 14.30 -41.71
N LYS A 247 1.37 14.46 -40.41
CA LYS A 247 2.64 14.97 -39.88
C LYS A 247 3.71 13.88 -39.91
N PHE A 248 4.94 14.25 -40.26
CA PHE A 248 6.07 13.32 -40.20
C PHE A 248 6.53 13.12 -38.75
N ASN A 249 6.42 11.89 -38.23
CA ASN A 249 6.90 11.51 -36.92
C ASN A 249 8.01 10.46 -37.03
N PRO A 250 9.29 10.80 -36.72
CA PRO A 250 10.41 9.87 -36.81
C PRO A 250 10.29 8.63 -35.92
N GLU A 251 9.55 8.71 -34.82
CA GLU A 251 9.38 7.61 -33.85
C GLU A 251 8.66 6.40 -34.45
N ASN A 252 7.82 6.62 -35.47
CA ASN A 252 7.11 5.54 -36.18
C ASN A 252 8.08 4.64 -36.96
N TYR A 253 9.30 5.11 -37.28
CA TYR A 253 10.32 4.39 -38.04
C TYR A 253 11.34 3.65 -37.15
N LYS A 254 11.05 3.47 -35.85
CA LYS A 254 11.85 2.61 -34.96
C LYS A 254 11.66 1.12 -35.24
N ALA A 255 10.52 0.71 -35.82
CA ALA A 255 10.23 -0.68 -36.15
C ALA A 255 11.00 -1.15 -37.39
N LYS A 256 11.54 -2.38 -37.37
CA LYS A 256 12.54 -2.88 -38.34
C LYS A 256 12.04 -3.15 -39.78
N ASN A 257 10.77 -2.97 -40.09
CA ASN A 257 10.17 -3.36 -41.38
C ASN A 257 9.14 -2.32 -41.89
N PHE A 258 9.54 -1.06 -42.02
CA PHE A 258 8.70 -0.07 -42.70
C PHE A 258 9.08 0.00 -44.18
N SER A 259 8.13 -0.25 -45.08
CA SER A 259 8.32 -0.21 -46.53
C SER A 259 7.16 0.52 -47.20
N GLU A 260 7.04 1.83 -46.96
CA GLU A 260 6.05 2.66 -47.63
C GLU A 260 6.72 3.78 -48.42
N GLU A 261 6.08 4.16 -49.52
CA GLU A 261 6.46 5.36 -50.28
C GLU A 261 6.00 6.60 -49.50
N VAL A 262 6.94 7.45 -49.10
CA VAL A 262 6.65 8.68 -48.36
C VAL A 262 7.03 9.87 -49.22
N VAL A 263 6.04 10.70 -49.52
CA VAL A 263 6.19 11.90 -50.35
C VAL A 263 6.08 13.14 -49.48
N ASP A 264 6.99 14.09 -49.64
CA ASP A 264 6.90 15.39 -48.96
C ASP A 264 5.68 16.16 -49.48
N ALA A 265 4.76 16.52 -48.59
CA ALA A 265 3.53 17.21 -48.96
C ALA A 265 3.75 18.65 -49.45
N ASN A 266 4.91 19.26 -49.16
CA ASN A 266 5.22 20.63 -49.58
C ASN A 266 5.98 20.68 -50.91
N THR A 267 6.88 19.71 -51.15
CA THR A 267 7.72 19.71 -52.36
C THR A 267 7.28 18.71 -53.42
N GLY A 268 6.38 17.78 -53.09
CA GLY A 268 5.93 16.70 -53.97
C GLY A 268 7.02 15.67 -54.31
N LYS A 269 8.20 15.75 -53.66
CA LYS A 269 9.32 14.84 -53.90
C LYS A 269 9.15 13.57 -53.06
N VAL A 270 9.43 12.42 -53.68
CA VAL A 270 9.51 11.14 -52.98
C VAL A 270 10.75 11.15 -52.09
N VAL A 271 10.54 11.11 -50.78
CA VAL A 271 11.60 11.10 -49.76
C VAL A 271 12.04 9.67 -49.47
N ILE A 272 11.09 8.73 -49.50
CA ILE A 272 11.30 7.31 -49.22
C ILE A 272 10.66 6.52 -50.36
N LYS A 273 11.44 5.67 -51.04
CA LYS A 273 10.91 4.82 -52.11
C LYS A 273 10.28 3.56 -51.53
N LEU A 274 9.30 3.01 -52.24
CA LEU A 274 8.66 1.75 -51.89
C LEU A 274 9.71 0.63 -51.80
N GLY A 275 9.84 -0.01 -50.62
CA GLY A 275 10.81 -1.08 -50.35
C GLY A 275 12.11 -0.65 -49.67
N ASP A 276 12.41 0.64 -49.57
CA ASP A 276 13.59 1.12 -48.87
C ASP A 276 13.42 1.01 -47.35
N LYS A 277 14.33 0.28 -46.70
CA LYS A 277 14.35 0.17 -45.23
C LYS A 277 14.96 1.42 -44.62
N ILE A 278 14.14 2.25 -43.98
CA ILE A 278 14.62 3.39 -43.20
C ILE A 278 14.79 3.03 -41.73
N ASN A 279 15.93 3.46 -41.19
CA ASN A 279 16.19 3.39 -39.76
C ASN A 279 15.81 4.72 -39.08
N TYR A 280 15.64 4.67 -37.76
CA TYR A 280 15.33 5.85 -36.95
C TYR A 280 16.33 7.01 -37.15
N LEU A 281 17.61 6.72 -37.34
CA LEU A 281 18.64 7.75 -37.54
C LEU A 281 18.42 8.56 -38.82
N ASN A 282 18.08 7.88 -39.92
CA ASN A 282 17.80 8.52 -41.20
C ASN A 282 16.46 9.27 -41.14
N ALA A 283 15.44 8.71 -40.50
CA ALA A 283 14.18 9.43 -40.26
C ALA A 283 14.40 10.72 -39.44
N LYS A 284 15.27 10.67 -38.43
CA LYS A 284 15.62 11.86 -37.63
C LYS A 284 16.37 12.91 -38.45
N LYS A 285 17.27 12.50 -39.35
CA LYS A 285 17.91 13.42 -40.31
C LYS A 285 16.88 14.11 -41.20
N LEU A 286 15.97 13.35 -41.80
CA LEU A 286 14.90 13.89 -42.64
C LEU A 286 14.01 14.91 -41.91
N SER A 287 13.70 14.66 -40.63
CA SER A 287 12.97 15.61 -39.80
C SER A 287 13.79 16.88 -39.51
N ASN A 288 15.08 16.74 -39.19
CA ASN A 288 15.98 17.87 -38.97
C ASN A 288 16.20 18.71 -40.25
N ASP A 289 16.21 18.06 -41.40
CA ASP A 289 16.33 18.68 -42.73
C ASP A 289 15.05 19.42 -43.16
N GLY A 290 14.01 19.41 -42.31
CA GLY A 290 12.82 20.26 -42.45
C GLY A 290 11.55 19.54 -42.91
N LEU A 291 11.54 18.20 -43.02
CA LEU A 291 10.35 17.44 -43.38
C LEU A 291 9.30 17.50 -42.25
N LYS A 292 8.17 18.17 -42.51
CA LYS A 292 7.08 18.35 -41.53
C LYS A 292 5.82 17.57 -41.87
N ASN A 293 5.41 17.57 -43.15
CA ASN A 293 4.16 16.96 -43.61
C ASN A 293 4.46 15.96 -44.72
N ILE A 294 3.81 14.81 -44.66
CA ILE A 294 3.98 13.72 -45.63
C ILE A 294 2.63 13.30 -46.21
N LEU A 295 2.67 12.79 -47.43
CA LEU A 295 1.57 12.09 -48.09
C LEU A 295 1.83 10.58 -48.01
N VAL A 296 0.87 9.87 -47.44
CA VAL A 296 0.91 8.42 -47.22
C VAL A 296 -0.27 7.72 -47.90
N SER A 297 -0.10 6.44 -48.24
CA SER A 297 -1.16 5.63 -48.87
C SER A 297 -2.23 5.21 -47.85
N LYS A 298 -3.36 4.67 -48.34
CA LYS A 298 -4.40 4.07 -47.48
C LYS A 298 -3.88 2.90 -46.62
N GLU A 299 -2.81 2.23 -47.06
CA GLU A 299 -2.21 1.09 -46.37
C GLU A 299 -1.58 1.49 -45.04
N SER A 300 -1.05 2.72 -44.96
CA SER A 300 -0.46 3.29 -43.75
C SER A 300 -1.46 3.50 -42.61
N LEU A 301 -2.75 3.41 -42.90
CA LEU A 301 -3.83 3.53 -41.93
C LEU A 301 -4.27 2.19 -41.37
N TYR A 302 -3.91 1.07 -42.00
CA TYR A 302 -4.33 -0.26 -41.56
C TYR A 302 -3.76 -0.58 -40.17
N GLY A 303 -4.62 -1.10 -39.29
CA GLY A 303 -4.26 -1.43 -37.92
C GLY A 303 -4.13 -0.24 -36.97
N LYS A 304 -4.36 1.00 -37.44
CA LYS A 304 -4.48 2.18 -36.58
C LYS A 304 -5.90 2.31 -36.02
N PHE A 305 -6.04 3.06 -34.93
CA PHE A 305 -7.30 3.19 -34.22
C PHE A 305 -7.90 4.58 -34.34
N LEU A 306 -9.22 4.66 -34.53
CA LEU A 306 -9.95 5.92 -34.50
C LEU A 306 -9.88 6.58 -33.11
N HIS A 307 -9.64 7.90 -33.10
CA HIS A 307 -9.57 8.70 -31.88
C HIS A 307 -10.91 9.35 -31.50
N GLN A 308 -11.82 9.52 -32.48
CA GLN A 308 -13.15 10.08 -32.29
C GLN A 308 -14.22 9.22 -32.96
N ASP A 309 -15.46 9.35 -32.50
CA ASP A 309 -16.61 8.70 -33.14
C ASP A 309 -16.87 9.34 -34.52
N ILE A 310 -17.08 8.51 -35.53
CA ILE A 310 -17.34 8.95 -36.91
C ILE A 310 -18.71 8.48 -37.32
N LYS A 311 -19.61 9.43 -37.60
CA LYS A 311 -20.96 9.16 -38.08
C LYS A 311 -20.98 9.15 -39.61
N ILE A 312 -21.32 8.01 -40.19
CA ILE A 312 -21.41 7.73 -41.64
C ILE A 312 -22.86 7.82 -42.11
N SER A 313 -23.80 7.30 -41.33
CA SER A 313 -25.24 7.36 -41.63
C SER A 313 -26.07 7.48 -40.35
N ASP A 314 -27.35 7.86 -40.51
CA ASP A 314 -28.33 7.96 -39.41
C ASP A 314 -28.95 6.60 -39.01
N GLU A 315 -28.56 5.51 -39.67
CA GLU A 315 -29.06 4.15 -39.38
C GLU A 315 -28.37 3.53 -38.15
N GLU A 316 -29.04 2.59 -37.48
CA GLU A 316 -28.44 1.81 -36.38
C GLU A 316 -27.19 1.05 -36.88
N GLY A 317 -26.03 1.41 -36.35
CA GLY A 317 -24.72 0.86 -36.78
C GLY A 317 -23.94 1.74 -37.76
N GLY A 318 -24.49 2.90 -38.16
CA GLY A 318 -23.82 3.88 -39.03
C GLY A 318 -22.75 4.75 -38.35
N THR A 319 -22.34 4.44 -37.12
CA THR A 319 -21.31 5.20 -36.38
C THR A 319 -20.16 4.29 -35.99
N PHE A 320 -18.96 4.58 -36.48
CA PHE A 320 -17.74 3.96 -36.00
C PHE A 320 -17.30 4.60 -34.70
N LYS A 321 -17.11 3.78 -33.67
CA LYS A 321 -16.78 4.24 -32.32
C LYS A 321 -15.27 4.45 -32.14
N ILE A 322 -14.89 5.23 -31.13
CA ILE A 322 -13.52 5.34 -30.63
C ILE A 322 -12.93 3.93 -30.40
N GLY A 323 -11.68 3.74 -30.84
CA GLY A 323 -10.98 2.46 -30.72
C GLY A 323 -11.36 1.42 -31.78
N THR A 324 -12.13 1.79 -32.80
CA THR A 324 -12.30 0.95 -34.01
C THR A 324 -10.97 0.86 -34.76
N GLU A 325 -10.53 -0.36 -35.04
CA GLU A 325 -9.35 -0.64 -35.86
C GLU A 325 -9.67 -0.43 -37.34
N LEU A 326 -8.85 0.37 -38.02
CA LEU A 326 -9.03 0.70 -39.43
C LEU A 326 -8.59 -0.46 -40.32
N ASN A 327 -9.50 -0.90 -41.19
CA ASN A 327 -9.24 -1.85 -42.26
C ASN A 327 -9.66 -1.25 -43.62
N GLU A 328 -9.40 -1.96 -44.71
CA GLU A 328 -9.73 -1.48 -46.05
C GLU A 328 -11.22 -1.16 -46.22
N THR A 329 -12.10 -2.01 -45.69
CA THR A 329 -13.55 -1.83 -45.80
C THR A 329 -14.07 -0.60 -45.06
N ILE A 330 -13.55 -0.34 -43.86
CA ILE A 330 -13.95 0.79 -43.02
C ILE A 330 -13.48 2.11 -43.66
N ILE A 331 -12.25 2.15 -44.17
CA ILE A 331 -11.72 3.34 -44.84
C ILE A 331 -12.54 3.64 -46.10
N GLN A 332 -12.93 2.62 -46.87
CA GLN A 332 -13.75 2.82 -48.06
C GLN A 332 -15.12 3.40 -47.69
N GLN A 333 -15.79 2.86 -46.66
CA GLN A 333 -17.08 3.38 -46.18
C GLN A 333 -17.00 4.84 -45.71
N ILE A 334 -15.91 5.22 -45.05
CA ILE A 334 -15.64 6.60 -44.63
C ILE A 334 -15.48 7.53 -45.84
N LEU A 335 -14.74 7.08 -46.86
CA LEU A 335 -14.53 7.86 -48.09
C LEU A 335 -15.83 8.00 -48.89
N ASP A 336 -16.64 6.95 -48.96
CA ASP A 336 -17.95 6.96 -49.62
C ASP A 336 -18.93 7.94 -48.94
N ALA A 337 -18.82 8.09 -47.61
CA ALA A 337 -19.54 9.11 -46.84
C ALA A 337 -18.95 10.54 -46.94
N LYS A 338 -17.95 10.75 -47.80
CA LYS A 338 -17.28 12.05 -48.05
C LYS A 338 -16.61 12.66 -46.82
N ILE A 339 -16.14 11.82 -45.90
CA ILE A 339 -15.38 12.27 -44.72
C ILE A 339 -13.90 12.28 -45.08
N HIS A 340 -13.33 13.47 -45.22
CA HIS A 340 -11.95 13.66 -45.68
C HIS A 340 -10.95 13.99 -44.56
N ALA A 341 -11.39 14.04 -43.30
CA ALA A 341 -10.53 14.29 -42.15
C ALA A 341 -10.74 13.21 -41.10
N LEU A 342 -9.66 12.56 -40.67
CA LEU A 342 -9.66 11.52 -39.66
C LEU A 342 -8.69 11.86 -38.54
N ASP A 343 -9.15 11.78 -37.30
CA ASP A 343 -8.28 11.85 -36.12
C ASP A 343 -7.96 10.43 -35.68
N ILE A 344 -6.68 10.09 -35.73
CA ILE A 344 -6.17 8.73 -35.50
C ILE A 344 -5.26 8.76 -34.29
N SER A 345 -5.48 7.81 -33.37
CA SER A 345 -4.68 7.72 -32.15
C SER A 345 -3.25 7.28 -32.49
N VAL A 346 -2.27 7.94 -31.88
CA VAL A 346 -0.85 7.61 -32.03
C VAL A 346 -0.56 6.33 -31.24
N THR A 347 -0.51 5.21 -31.94
CA THR A 347 -0.13 3.90 -31.40
C THR A 347 1.06 3.34 -32.17
N ASN A 348 1.89 2.54 -31.50
CA ASN A 348 3.03 1.86 -32.07
C ASN A 348 3.21 0.48 -31.42
N SER A 349 3.46 -0.54 -32.23
CA SER A 349 3.62 -1.93 -31.77
C SER A 349 4.74 -2.13 -30.75
N ILE A 350 5.68 -1.19 -30.65
CA ILE A 350 6.84 -1.27 -29.76
C ILE A 350 6.69 -0.34 -28.54
N ASN A 351 6.31 0.92 -28.76
CA ASN A 351 6.40 1.96 -27.73
C ASN A 351 5.07 2.31 -27.05
N LYS A 352 3.92 2.08 -27.69
CA LYS A 352 2.60 2.52 -27.17
C LYS A 352 1.47 1.68 -27.75
N GLY A 353 0.99 0.69 -27.01
CA GLY A 353 -0.10 -0.17 -27.47
C GLY A 353 -1.49 0.48 -27.39
N GLY A 354 -2.39 0.05 -28.29
CA GLY A 354 -3.81 0.45 -28.29
C GLY A 354 -4.68 -0.23 -27.23
N TYR A 355 -4.10 -0.65 -26.10
CA TYR A 355 -4.76 -1.52 -25.10
C TYR A 355 -6.00 -0.89 -24.47
N LEU A 356 -5.93 0.40 -24.13
CA LEU A 356 -7.08 1.10 -23.54
C LEU A 356 -8.10 1.48 -24.62
N LEU A 357 -7.69 1.76 -25.86
CA LEU A 357 -8.62 2.00 -26.99
C LEU A 357 -9.48 0.76 -27.29
N THR A 358 -8.87 -0.43 -27.32
CA THR A 358 -9.62 -1.69 -27.49
C THR A 358 -10.51 -1.98 -26.28
N THR A 359 -10.08 -1.59 -25.07
CA THR A 359 -10.90 -1.67 -23.85
C THR A 359 -12.14 -0.76 -23.95
N ILE A 360 -11.98 0.50 -24.40
CA ILE A 360 -13.09 1.46 -24.62
C ILE A 360 -14.06 0.93 -25.68
N PHE A 361 -13.54 0.37 -26.78
CA PHE A 361 -14.35 -0.18 -27.86
C PHE A 361 -15.24 -1.35 -27.40
N ASN A 362 -14.71 -2.20 -26.52
CA ASN A 362 -15.45 -3.35 -25.96
C ASN A 362 -16.36 -2.98 -24.78
N ASP A 363 -16.30 -1.74 -24.29
CA ASP A 363 -17.14 -1.26 -23.20
C ASP A 363 -18.56 -0.96 -23.67
N LYS A 364 -19.52 -1.68 -23.09
CA LYS A 364 -20.95 -1.54 -23.40
C LYS A 364 -21.54 -0.27 -22.81
N ASN A 365 -20.98 0.26 -21.73
CA ASN A 365 -21.46 1.49 -21.11
C ASN A 365 -21.05 2.70 -21.94
N ASN A 366 -21.92 3.69 -22.02
CA ASN A 366 -21.65 4.95 -22.72
C ASN A 366 -21.86 6.16 -21.82
N THR A 367 -22.63 6.03 -20.73
CA THR A 367 -22.89 7.11 -19.78
C THR A 367 -22.35 6.79 -18.38
N LYS A 368 -22.17 7.85 -17.58
CA LYS A 368 -21.79 7.74 -16.17
C LYS A 368 -22.78 6.88 -15.37
N ASP A 369 -24.07 7.06 -15.60
CA ASP A 369 -25.13 6.38 -14.85
C ASP A 369 -25.19 4.88 -15.17
N GLU A 370 -24.97 4.49 -16.43
CA GLU A 370 -24.84 3.09 -16.84
C GLU A 370 -23.66 2.41 -16.14
N ALA A 371 -22.50 3.09 -16.14
CA ALA A 371 -21.29 2.57 -15.50
C ALA A 371 -21.45 2.41 -13.98
N ILE A 372 -22.01 3.42 -13.30
CA ILE A 372 -22.33 3.35 -11.86
C ILE A 372 -23.31 2.21 -11.57
N THR A 373 -24.31 2.03 -12.44
CA THR A 373 -25.30 0.95 -12.33
C THR A 373 -24.66 -0.43 -12.49
N GLU A 374 -23.72 -0.60 -13.42
CA GLU A 374 -22.98 -1.86 -13.57
C GLU A 374 -22.11 -2.17 -12.35
N ILE A 375 -21.41 -1.15 -11.83
CA ILE A 375 -20.61 -1.27 -10.61
C ILE A 375 -21.51 -1.68 -9.43
N TYR A 376 -22.69 -1.07 -9.29
CA TYR A 376 -23.66 -1.43 -8.25
C TYR A 376 -24.11 -2.89 -8.38
N LYS A 377 -24.52 -3.33 -9.58
CA LYS A 377 -24.94 -4.72 -9.83
C LYS A 377 -23.85 -5.73 -9.52
N MET A 378 -22.58 -5.37 -9.72
CA MET A 378 -21.44 -6.20 -9.34
C MET A 378 -21.26 -6.27 -7.82
N LEU A 379 -21.45 -5.15 -7.13
CA LEU A 379 -21.32 -5.10 -5.68
C LEU A 379 -22.47 -5.81 -4.96
N ARG A 380 -23.70 -5.67 -5.47
CA ARG A 380 -24.94 -6.20 -4.92
C ARG A 380 -25.77 -6.90 -6.01
N PRO A 381 -25.44 -8.16 -6.34
CA PRO A 381 -26.17 -8.90 -7.36
C PRO A 381 -27.60 -9.17 -6.88
N GLY A 382 -28.58 -8.79 -7.71
CA GLY A 382 -30.01 -9.05 -7.46
C GLY A 382 -30.80 -7.91 -6.84
N GLU A 383 -30.15 -6.86 -6.33
CA GLU A 383 -30.85 -5.65 -5.87
C GLU A 383 -31.10 -4.69 -7.05
N PRO A 384 -32.32 -4.16 -7.22
CA PRO A 384 -32.58 -3.16 -8.26
C PRO A 384 -31.84 -1.86 -7.94
N PRO A 385 -31.03 -1.33 -8.87
CA PRO A 385 -30.29 -0.09 -8.66
C PRO A 385 -31.21 1.13 -8.84
N THR A 386 -31.21 2.04 -7.86
CA THR A 386 -31.59 3.44 -8.10
C THR A 386 -30.30 4.27 -8.27
N ILE A 387 -30.32 5.25 -9.17
CA ILE A 387 -29.11 6.00 -9.55
C ILE A 387 -28.52 6.74 -8.34
N GLU A 388 -29.35 7.32 -7.49
CA GLU A 388 -28.94 8.04 -6.28
C GLU A 388 -28.20 7.13 -5.30
N ILE A 389 -28.79 5.97 -4.97
CA ILE A 389 -28.20 5.00 -4.04
C ILE A 389 -26.91 4.42 -4.63
N ALA A 390 -26.91 4.11 -5.92
CA ALA A 390 -25.74 3.58 -6.62
C ALA A 390 -24.57 4.59 -6.62
N THR A 391 -24.86 5.87 -6.85
CA THR A 391 -23.89 6.96 -6.81
C THR A 391 -23.34 7.15 -5.39
N GLN A 392 -24.22 7.14 -4.38
CA GLN A 392 -23.80 7.25 -2.98
C GLN A 392 -22.90 6.08 -2.57
N ILE A 393 -23.22 4.86 -3.00
CA ILE A 393 -22.38 3.68 -2.73
C ILE A 393 -21.03 3.82 -3.44
N PHE A 394 -21.01 4.24 -4.71
CA PHE A 394 -19.77 4.45 -5.44
C PHE A 394 -18.86 5.47 -4.73
N ASN A 395 -19.42 6.62 -4.32
CA ASN A 395 -18.68 7.64 -3.57
C ASN A 395 -18.14 7.10 -2.24
N ASN A 396 -18.93 6.30 -1.54
CA ASN A 396 -18.55 5.68 -0.27
C ASN A 396 -17.49 4.57 -0.39
N LEU A 397 -17.15 4.10 -1.60
CA LEU A 397 -16.12 3.08 -1.78
C LEU A 397 -14.72 3.65 -1.65
N PHE A 398 -14.46 4.80 -2.27
CA PHE A 398 -13.10 5.33 -2.46
C PHE A 398 -12.92 6.78 -2.03
N PHE A 399 -14.00 7.57 -2.00
CA PHE A 399 -13.96 9.03 -1.88
C PHE A 399 -14.48 9.56 -0.54
N SER A 400 -15.06 8.69 0.30
CA SER A 400 -15.50 9.03 1.66
C SER A 400 -14.40 8.71 2.68
N SER A 401 -13.97 9.71 3.45
CA SER A 401 -12.99 9.56 4.54
C SER A 401 -13.48 8.66 5.67
N ASP A 402 -14.80 8.55 5.86
CA ASP A 402 -15.41 7.69 6.86
C ASP A 402 -15.26 6.20 6.54
N ARG A 403 -15.10 5.87 5.25
CA ARG A 403 -15.13 4.49 4.74
C ARG A 403 -13.81 4.07 4.12
N TYR A 404 -13.01 5.03 3.66
CA TYR A 404 -11.75 4.80 2.98
C TYR A 404 -10.62 5.61 3.61
N ASP A 405 -9.48 4.97 3.86
CA ASP A 405 -8.29 5.59 4.43
C ASP A 405 -7.04 4.83 3.96
N LEU A 406 -6.17 5.50 3.21
CA LEU A 406 -4.84 5.02 2.83
C LEU A 406 -3.84 5.10 3.98
N SER A 407 -4.12 5.87 5.03
CA SER A 407 -3.15 6.41 5.99
C SER A 407 -2.06 7.27 5.34
N ASP A 408 -1.38 8.09 6.15
CA ASP A 408 -0.27 8.94 5.70
C ASP A 408 0.82 8.11 4.99
N VAL A 409 1.09 6.90 5.49
CA VAL A 409 2.07 5.97 4.90
C VAL A 409 1.66 5.54 3.51
N GLY A 410 0.39 5.15 3.33
CA GLY A 410 -0.13 4.71 2.03
C GLY A 410 -0.13 5.84 1.02
N ARG A 411 -0.48 7.05 1.45
CA ARG A 411 -0.43 8.26 0.61
C ARG A 411 0.99 8.59 0.18
N VAL A 412 1.96 8.63 1.11
CA VAL A 412 3.37 8.88 0.78
C VAL A 412 3.92 7.85 -0.19
N LYS A 413 3.61 6.56 0.01
CA LYS A 413 4.02 5.49 -0.90
C LYS A 413 3.41 5.63 -2.29
N MET A 414 2.12 5.93 -2.35
CA MET A 414 1.44 6.12 -3.63
C MET A 414 1.99 7.32 -4.39
N ASN A 415 2.18 8.46 -3.70
CA ASN A 415 2.76 9.66 -4.28
C ASN A 415 4.19 9.40 -4.80
N SER A 416 5.02 8.70 -4.02
CA SER A 416 6.39 8.37 -4.42
C SER A 416 6.46 7.39 -5.59
N ARG A 417 5.51 6.44 -5.71
CA ARG A 417 5.52 5.44 -6.79
C ARG A 417 4.94 5.98 -8.10
N LEU A 418 3.94 6.85 -8.00
CA LEU A 418 3.23 7.46 -9.13
C LEU A 418 3.78 8.85 -9.51
N ASN A 419 4.78 9.37 -8.78
CA ASN A 419 5.32 10.72 -8.93
C ASN A 419 4.25 11.83 -8.83
N LEU A 420 3.38 11.74 -7.82
CA LEU A 420 2.31 12.71 -7.58
C LEU A 420 2.68 13.74 -6.51
N GLU A 421 2.34 15.00 -6.77
CA GLU A 421 2.42 16.07 -5.78
C GLU A 421 1.09 16.19 -5.03
N CYS A 422 1.00 15.55 -3.87
CA CYS A 422 -0.18 15.57 -3.02
C CYS A 422 0.22 15.58 -1.54
N SER A 423 -0.56 16.27 -0.71
CA SER A 423 -0.37 16.28 0.73
C SER A 423 -0.53 14.86 1.31
N ASP A 424 0.34 14.49 2.24
CA ASP A 424 0.29 13.22 2.96
C ASP A 424 -0.98 13.06 3.80
N LYS A 425 -1.63 14.17 4.16
CA LYS A 425 -2.89 14.21 4.92
C LYS A 425 -4.13 13.81 4.12
N ILE A 426 -4.07 13.79 2.79
CA ILE A 426 -5.23 13.40 1.97
C ILE A 426 -5.23 11.87 1.84
N THR A 427 -6.02 11.19 2.65
CA THR A 427 -5.98 9.72 2.72
C THR A 427 -7.08 8.99 1.93
N ILE A 428 -8.01 9.71 1.31
CA ILE A 428 -8.96 9.15 0.32
C ILE A 428 -8.30 8.98 -1.05
N LEU A 429 -8.88 8.19 -1.96
CA LEU A 429 -8.44 8.20 -3.36
C LEU A 429 -8.96 9.43 -4.09
N ARG A 430 -8.20 9.92 -5.07
CA ARG A 430 -8.59 10.99 -5.99
C ARG A 430 -8.68 10.47 -7.42
N ASN A 431 -9.37 11.20 -8.27
CA ASN A 431 -9.46 10.88 -9.70
C ASN A 431 -8.06 10.84 -10.33
N ASP A 432 -7.21 11.83 -10.02
CA ASP A 432 -5.82 11.91 -10.49
C ASP A 432 -5.01 10.67 -10.10
N ASP A 433 -5.26 10.10 -8.92
CA ASP A 433 -4.56 8.90 -8.46
C ASP A 433 -4.92 7.70 -9.34
N ILE A 434 -6.20 7.55 -9.71
CA ILE A 434 -6.69 6.47 -10.57
C ILE A 434 -6.15 6.63 -12.01
N ILE A 435 -6.12 7.86 -12.53
CA ILE A 435 -5.59 8.16 -13.87
C ILE A 435 -4.10 7.82 -13.93
N ALA A 436 -3.33 8.27 -12.93
CA ALA A 436 -1.90 7.96 -12.83
C ALA A 436 -1.62 6.45 -12.72
N ILE A 437 -2.46 5.69 -12.02
CA ILE A 437 -2.37 4.22 -11.96
C ILE A 437 -2.56 3.62 -13.36
N ILE A 438 -3.55 4.09 -14.13
CA ILE A 438 -3.81 3.57 -15.47
C ILE A 438 -2.66 3.93 -16.44
N HIS A 439 -2.12 5.15 -16.37
CA HIS A 439 -0.90 5.50 -17.14
C HIS A 439 0.24 4.55 -16.81
N LYS A 440 0.47 4.29 -15.53
CA LYS A 440 1.55 3.40 -15.08
C LYS A 440 1.34 1.97 -15.54
N MET A 441 0.10 1.49 -15.54
CA MET A 441 -0.25 0.17 -16.09
C MET A 441 0.04 0.08 -17.59
N LEU A 442 -0.25 1.13 -18.35
CA LEU A 442 0.08 1.19 -19.78
C LEU A 442 1.59 1.21 -20.00
N ASP A 443 2.33 2.00 -19.22
CA ASP A 443 3.80 2.07 -19.29
C ASP A 443 4.47 0.74 -18.94
N LEU A 444 3.96 0.01 -17.95
CA LEU A 444 4.40 -1.34 -17.60
C LEU A 444 4.19 -2.31 -18.76
N ARG A 445 3.02 -2.24 -19.40
CA ARG A 445 2.71 -3.10 -20.55
C ARG A 445 3.58 -2.78 -21.77
N ASP A 446 3.91 -1.50 -21.96
CA ASP A 446 4.83 -1.00 -22.99
C ASP A 446 6.31 -1.29 -22.65
N GLY A 447 6.63 -1.79 -21.45
CA GLY A 447 8.00 -2.10 -21.01
C GLY A 447 8.86 -0.88 -20.64
N LYS A 448 8.23 0.25 -20.31
CA LYS A 448 8.91 1.49 -19.87
C LYS A 448 9.15 1.55 -18.36
N ASP A 449 8.54 0.64 -17.60
CA ASP A 449 8.64 0.59 -16.15
C ASP A 449 8.83 -0.84 -15.65
N GLU A 450 9.25 -0.98 -14.39
CA GLU A 450 9.48 -2.26 -13.72
C GLU A 450 8.39 -2.55 -12.67
N VAL A 451 8.18 -3.84 -12.38
CA VAL A 451 7.26 -4.26 -11.32
C VAL A 451 7.87 -4.12 -9.94
N ASP A 452 7.01 -4.01 -8.94
CA ASP A 452 7.40 -3.90 -7.55
C ASP A 452 7.68 -5.27 -6.93
N ASP A 453 8.74 -5.36 -6.13
CA ASP A 453 8.98 -6.53 -5.29
C ASP A 453 8.09 -6.49 -4.03
N ILE A 454 7.03 -7.29 -4.04
CA ILE A 454 6.05 -7.36 -2.94
C ILE A 454 6.67 -7.87 -1.63
N ASP A 455 7.75 -8.66 -1.70
CA ASP A 455 8.36 -9.30 -0.54
C ASP A 455 9.44 -8.42 0.12
N HIS A 456 9.88 -7.37 -0.58
CA HIS A 456 10.72 -6.31 -0.02
C HIS A 456 10.13 -5.74 1.28
N LEU A 457 10.93 -5.61 2.35
CA LEU A 457 10.44 -5.10 3.65
C LEU A 457 9.98 -3.63 3.61
N GLY A 458 10.34 -2.86 2.58
CA GLY A 458 9.72 -1.56 2.31
C GLY A 458 8.24 -1.63 1.91
N ASN A 459 7.79 -2.81 1.49
CA ASN A 459 6.42 -3.13 1.08
C ASN A 459 5.64 -3.90 2.15
N ARG A 460 6.28 -4.19 3.28
CA ARG A 460 5.68 -4.88 4.43
C ARG A 460 5.83 -4.03 5.69
N ARG A 461 4.76 -3.97 6.46
CA ARG A 461 4.69 -3.22 7.71
C ARG A 461 4.40 -4.19 8.85
N VAL A 462 4.92 -3.87 10.03
CA VAL A 462 4.61 -4.56 11.28
C VAL A 462 3.58 -3.76 12.06
N ARG A 463 2.44 -4.39 12.35
CA ARG A 463 1.45 -3.92 13.32
C ARG A 463 1.82 -4.48 14.69
N SER A 464 2.15 -3.58 15.60
CA SER A 464 2.36 -3.92 17.01
C SER A 464 1.03 -3.96 17.77
N VAL A 465 1.07 -4.46 19.01
CA VAL A 465 -0.13 -4.71 19.82
C VAL A 465 -1.04 -3.49 19.99
N GLY A 466 -0.48 -2.29 20.16
CA GLY A 466 -1.26 -1.06 20.33
C GLY A 466 -2.16 -0.78 19.12
N GLU A 467 -1.61 -0.88 17.91
CA GLU A 467 -2.37 -0.67 16.67
C GLU A 467 -3.40 -1.79 16.43
N LEU A 468 -3.05 -3.04 16.73
CA LEU A 468 -3.98 -4.16 16.61
C LEU A 468 -5.20 -3.94 17.51
N VAL A 469 -4.98 -3.52 18.76
CA VAL A 469 -6.03 -3.25 19.73
C VAL A 469 -6.79 -1.96 19.37
N GLU A 470 -6.13 -0.92 18.87
CA GLU A 470 -6.77 0.30 18.35
C GLU A 470 -7.80 -0.03 17.26
N ASN A 471 -7.42 -0.87 16.30
CA ASN A 471 -8.32 -1.29 15.22
C ASN A 471 -9.54 -2.05 15.75
N GLN A 472 -9.37 -2.90 16.75
CA GLN A 472 -10.50 -3.61 17.39
C GLN A 472 -11.38 -2.65 18.18
N ALA A 473 -10.78 -1.69 18.89
CA ALA A 473 -11.52 -0.65 19.60
C ALA A 473 -12.37 0.17 18.62
N ARG A 474 -11.79 0.56 17.48
CA ARG A 474 -12.48 1.30 16.41
C ARG A 474 -13.70 0.55 15.87
N ILE A 475 -13.58 -0.76 15.62
CA ILE A 475 -14.72 -1.59 15.20
C ILE A 475 -15.82 -1.59 16.29
N GLY A 476 -15.42 -1.67 17.57
CA GLY A 476 -16.32 -1.58 18.70
C GLY A 476 -17.05 -0.24 18.78
N VAL A 477 -16.33 0.88 18.64
CA VAL A 477 -16.90 2.24 18.69
C VAL A 477 -17.80 2.52 17.49
N TYR A 478 -17.45 2.05 16.29
CA TYR A 478 -18.31 2.18 15.11
C TYR A 478 -19.64 1.42 15.26
N ARG A 479 -19.64 0.27 15.94
CA ARG A 479 -20.89 -0.43 16.30
C ARG A 479 -21.70 0.35 17.33
N MET A 480 -21.04 1.04 18.26
CA MET A 480 -21.71 1.92 19.22
C MET A 480 -22.33 3.13 18.53
N GLU A 481 -21.65 3.74 17.56
CA GLU A 481 -22.14 4.91 16.81
C GLU A 481 -23.55 4.67 16.24
N ARG A 482 -23.74 3.52 15.58
CA ARG A 482 -25.05 3.13 15.03
C ARG A 482 -26.12 3.04 16.12
N ALA A 483 -25.80 2.39 17.23
CA ALA A 483 -26.72 2.25 18.36
C ALA A 483 -27.02 3.60 19.05
N ILE A 484 -26.04 4.51 19.08
CA ILE A 484 -26.20 5.87 19.62
C ILE A 484 -27.15 6.67 18.73
N LYS A 485 -26.95 6.65 17.40
CA LYS A 485 -27.84 7.33 16.43
C LYS A 485 -29.29 6.83 16.55
N GLU A 486 -29.49 5.51 16.60
CA GLU A 486 -30.82 4.93 16.79
C GLU A 486 -31.47 5.36 18.13
N LYS A 487 -30.69 5.42 19.21
CA LYS A 487 -31.18 5.87 20.52
C LYS A 487 -31.51 7.35 20.57
N MET A 488 -30.72 8.21 19.92
CA MET A 488 -30.99 9.65 19.85
C MET A 488 -32.34 9.93 19.22
N THR A 489 -32.71 9.20 18.16
CA THR A 489 -34.01 9.37 17.50
C THR A 489 -35.18 8.80 18.32
N THR A 490 -34.94 7.78 19.14
CA THR A 490 -35.99 7.07 19.90
C THR A 490 -36.29 7.70 21.26
N LEU A 491 -35.27 8.25 21.92
CA LEU A 491 -35.38 8.83 23.26
C LEU A 491 -35.72 10.32 23.19
N ASP A 492 -36.32 10.82 24.26
CA ASP A 492 -36.49 12.26 24.46
C ASP A 492 -35.13 12.90 24.80
N ILE A 493 -34.52 13.56 23.80
CA ILE A 493 -33.15 14.08 23.86
C ILE A 493 -33.04 15.21 24.90
N GLU A 494 -34.08 16.02 25.09
CA GLU A 494 -34.05 17.17 26.01
C GLU A 494 -33.85 16.73 27.46
N SER A 495 -34.44 15.60 27.85
CA SER A 495 -34.30 15.02 29.20
C SER A 495 -33.12 14.04 29.33
N ALA A 496 -32.65 13.45 28.22
CA ALA A 496 -31.58 12.46 28.22
C ALA A 496 -30.23 12.96 28.77
N MET A 497 -29.46 12.04 29.35
CA MET A 497 -28.07 12.22 29.74
C MET A 497 -27.14 11.42 28.81
N PRO A 498 -25.86 11.82 28.64
CA PRO A 498 -24.91 11.08 27.81
C PRO A 498 -24.82 9.58 28.13
N GLN A 499 -24.90 9.19 29.40
CA GLN A 499 -24.85 7.78 29.81
C GLN A 499 -26.02 6.93 29.27
N ASP A 500 -27.19 7.53 29.01
CA ASP A 500 -28.39 6.81 28.55
C ASP A 500 -28.26 6.40 27.08
N LEU A 501 -27.50 7.19 26.32
CA LEU A 501 -27.22 6.97 24.90
C LEU A 501 -26.14 5.90 24.69
N ILE A 502 -25.21 5.75 25.62
CA ILE A 502 -24.06 4.87 25.48
C ILE A 502 -24.39 3.43 25.91
N ASN A 503 -23.90 2.46 25.14
CA ASN A 503 -23.84 1.06 25.54
C ASN A 503 -22.41 0.55 25.35
N ALA A 504 -21.71 0.28 26.45
CA ALA A 504 -20.31 -0.18 26.45
C ALA A 504 -20.10 -1.62 25.90
N LYS A 505 -21.18 -2.40 25.73
CA LYS A 505 -21.09 -3.82 25.38
C LYS A 505 -20.38 -4.09 24.04
N PRO A 506 -20.65 -3.37 22.93
CA PRO A 506 -20.00 -3.63 21.65
C PRO A 506 -18.48 -3.44 21.69
N LEU A 507 -17.99 -2.41 22.40
CA LEU A 507 -16.55 -2.18 22.58
C LEU A 507 -15.91 -3.28 23.42
N THR A 508 -16.51 -3.59 24.57
CA THR A 508 -16.00 -4.60 25.50
C THR A 508 -15.93 -5.98 24.84
N VAL A 509 -16.95 -6.36 24.09
CA VAL A 509 -16.99 -7.64 23.35
C VAL A 509 -15.89 -7.67 22.29
N SER A 510 -15.72 -6.61 21.50
CA SER A 510 -14.69 -6.57 20.45
C SER A 510 -13.27 -6.74 21.01
N LEU A 511 -12.98 -6.09 22.14
CA LEU A 511 -11.68 -6.23 22.81
C LEU A 511 -11.51 -7.62 23.43
N LYS A 512 -12.53 -8.12 24.13
CA LYS A 512 -12.50 -9.44 24.77
C LYS A 512 -12.30 -10.55 23.74
N ASP A 513 -13.02 -10.50 22.62
CA ASP A 513 -12.91 -11.47 21.54
C ASP A 513 -11.51 -11.48 20.94
N PHE A 514 -10.90 -10.31 20.73
CA PHE A 514 -9.52 -10.22 20.27
C PHE A 514 -8.54 -10.90 21.23
N PHE A 515 -8.56 -10.56 22.52
CA PHE A 515 -7.60 -11.13 23.48
C PHE A 515 -7.85 -12.61 23.78
N ALA A 516 -9.09 -13.10 23.68
CA ALA A 516 -9.43 -14.49 23.96
C ALA A 516 -9.25 -15.42 22.76
N SER A 517 -9.70 -14.99 21.57
CA SER A 517 -9.90 -15.88 20.41
C SER A 517 -8.99 -15.59 19.22
N SER A 518 -8.31 -14.43 19.17
CA SER A 518 -7.46 -14.07 18.04
C SER A 518 -6.26 -15.02 17.90
N GLN A 519 -5.92 -15.37 16.66
CA GLN A 519 -4.70 -16.11 16.32
C GLN A 519 -3.41 -15.39 16.76
N LEU A 520 -3.48 -14.06 16.92
CA LEU A 520 -2.36 -13.22 17.34
C LEU A 520 -2.21 -13.16 18.87
N SER A 521 -3.28 -13.43 19.62
CA SER A 521 -3.23 -13.52 21.08
C SER A 521 -2.99 -14.98 21.49
N GLN A 522 -1.75 -15.33 21.78
CA GLN A 522 -1.33 -16.71 22.03
C GLN A 522 -1.05 -16.93 23.52
N PHE A 523 -1.17 -18.17 23.97
CA PHE A 523 -0.66 -18.55 25.29
C PHE A 523 0.84 -18.31 25.34
N MET A 524 1.32 -17.78 26.45
CA MET A 524 2.74 -17.47 26.59
C MET A 524 3.57 -18.75 26.69
N ASP A 525 4.69 -18.80 25.95
CA ASP A 525 5.67 -19.88 26.08
C ASP A 525 6.53 -19.62 27.33
N GLN A 526 6.34 -20.41 28.38
CA GLN A 526 6.95 -20.22 29.71
C GLN A 526 7.98 -21.31 30.08
N THR A 527 8.48 -22.05 29.10
CA THR A 527 9.47 -23.13 29.32
C THR A 527 10.76 -22.60 29.93
N ASN A 528 11.25 -21.46 29.44
CA ASN A 528 12.40 -20.75 29.98
C ASN A 528 12.37 -19.24 29.59
N PRO A 529 13.23 -18.39 30.19
CA PRO A 529 13.24 -16.96 29.90
C PRO A 529 13.52 -16.59 28.44
N LEU A 530 14.29 -17.41 27.71
CA LEU A 530 14.57 -17.17 26.29
C LEU A 530 13.30 -17.38 25.46
N SER A 531 12.52 -18.42 25.75
CA SER A 531 11.23 -18.70 25.10
C SER A 531 10.25 -17.55 25.29
N GLU A 532 10.20 -16.98 26.49
CA GLU A 532 9.36 -15.81 26.76
C GLU A 532 9.76 -14.58 25.93
N ILE A 533 11.05 -14.26 25.89
CA ILE A 533 11.57 -13.06 25.19
C ILE A 533 11.39 -13.20 23.68
N THR A 534 11.73 -14.37 23.14
CA THR A 534 11.61 -14.66 21.69
C THR A 534 10.15 -14.63 21.24
N HIS A 535 9.22 -15.16 22.05
CA HIS A 535 7.79 -15.09 21.75
C HIS A 535 7.29 -13.63 21.67
N LYS A 536 7.71 -12.75 22.58
CA LYS A 536 7.32 -11.32 22.54
C LYS A 536 7.87 -10.56 21.33
N ARG A 537 9.01 -11.01 20.79
CA ARG A 537 9.69 -10.43 19.61
C ARG A 537 9.31 -11.10 18.29
N ARG A 538 8.39 -12.05 18.32
CA ARG A 538 7.91 -12.77 17.15
C ARG A 538 7.10 -11.85 16.24
N VAL A 539 7.23 -12.08 14.95
CA VAL A 539 6.51 -11.40 13.87
C VAL A 539 5.83 -12.48 13.02
N SER A 540 4.52 -12.38 12.87
CA SER A 540 3.69 -13.35 12.15
C SER A 540 3.08 -12.72 10.90
N ALA A 541 3.23 -13.38 9.75
CA ALA A 541 2.50 -13.03 8.53
C ALA A 541 1.05 -13.51 8.53
N LEU A 542 0.66 -14.31 9.53
CA LEU A 542 -0.68 -14.87 9.69
C LEU A 542 -1.63 -13.89 10.39
N GLY A 543 -2.93 -14.18 10.33
CA GLY A 543 -3.97 -13.43 11.04
C GLY A 543 -4.81 -12.52 10.13
N PRO A 544 -5.72 -11.72 10.70
CA PRO A 544 -6.66 -10.89 9.94
C PRO A 544 -5.92 -9.86 9.07
N GLY A 545 -6.23 -9.81 7.77
CA GLY A 545 -5.55 -8.95 6.80
C GLY A 545 -4.14 -9.42 6.38
N GLY A 546 -3.64 -10.52 6.96
CA GLY A 546 -2.41 -11.18 6.58
C GLY A 546 -2.66 -12.34 5.59
N LEU A 547 -1.72 -13.28 5.57
CA LEU A 547 -1.79 -14.49 4.74
C LEU A 547 -2.39 -15.65 5.53
N THR A 548 -3.01 -16.59 4.81
CA THR A 548 -3.35 -17.91 5.36
C THR A 548 -2.28 -18.92 4.94
N ARG A 549 -2.12 -19.99 5.71
CA ARG A 549 -1.11 -21.04 5.44
C ARG A 549 -1.23 -21.63 4.03
N GLU A 550 -2.45 -21.84 3.58
CA GLU A 550 -2.78 -22.43 2.27
C GLU A 550 -2.52 -21.48 1.11
N ARG A 551 -2.66 -20.16 1.33
CA ARG A 551 -2.43 -19.14 0.30
C ARG A 551 -0.98 -18.67 0.23
N ALA A 552 -0.17 -19.00 1.24
CA ALA A 552 1.23 -18.63 1.28
C ALA A 552 2.06 -19.53 0.36
N GLY A 553 2.39 -18.99 -0.83
CA GLY A 553 3.32 -19.62 -1.76
C GLY A 553 4.77 -19.62 -1.27
N PHE A 554 5.66 -20.18 -2.10
CA PHE A 554 7.09 -20.27 -1.82
C PHE A 554 7.75 -18.90 -1.62
N GLU A 555 7.44 -17.93 -2.49
CA GLU A 555 8.09 -16.61 -2.55
C GLU A 555 8.01 -15.87 -1.20
N VAL A 556 6.85 -15.90 -0.54
CA VAL A 556 6.64 -15.23 0.76
C VAL A 556 7.34 -15.95 1.93
N ARG A 557 7.64 -17.24 1.79
CA ARG A 557 8.31 -18.03 2.83
C ARG A 557 9.83 -17.94 2.74
N ASP A 558 10.34 -17.52 1.59
CA ASP A 558 11.76 -17.44 1.32
C ASP A 558 12.43 -16.26 2.07
N VAL A 559 13.74 -16.32 2.20
CA VAL A 559 14.53 -15.27 2.85
C VAL A 559 14.84 -14.18 1.83
N HIS A 560 14.25 -13.01 2.04
CA HIS A 560 14.53 -11.84 1.20
C HIS A 560 15.78 -11.08 1.68
N PRO A 561 16.65 -10.55 0.79
CA PRO A 561 17.86 -9.81 1.20
C PRO A 561 17.59 -8.63 2.16
N THR A 562 16.43 -7.98 2.05
CA THR A 562 16.05 -6.89 2.98
C THR A 562 15.87 -7.33 4.43
N HIS A 563 15.73 -8.65 4.69
CA HIS A 563 15.67 -9.19 6.04
C HIS A 563 16.96 -8.90 6.82
N TYR A 564 18.08 -8.63 6.13
CA TYR A 564 19.37 -8.32 6.75
C TYR A 564 19.23 -7.26 7.85
N GLY A 565 19.63 -7.61 9.07
CA GLY A 565 19.60 -6.70 10.21
C GLY A 565 18.21 -6.41 10.80
N ARG A 566 17.14 -6.99 10.23
CA ARG A 566 15.73 -6.69 10.55
C ARG A 566 14.98 -7.92 11.04
N ILE A 567 15.00 -8.98 10.25
CA ILE A 567 14.35 -10.27 10.53
C ILE A 567 15.44 -11.34 10.52
N CYS A 568 15.46 -12.19 11.54
CA CYS A 568 16.43 -13.26 11.63
C CYS A 568 16.16 -14.31 10.53
N PRO A 569 17.15 -14.65 9.69
CA PRO A 569 16.97 -15.66 8.65
C PRO A 569 16.99 -17.10 9.20
N ILE A 570 17.43 -17.30 10.45
CA ILE A 570 17.63 -18.61 11.07
C ILE A 570 16.43 -19.01 11.96
N GLU A 571 15.90 -18.07 12.75
CA GLU A 571 14.89 -18.37 13.76
C GLU A 571 13.47 -18.32 13.16
N THR A 572 13.00 -19.47 12.68
CA THR A 572 11.62 -19.73 12.22
C THR A 572 11.21 -21.15 12.66
N PRO A 573 9.92 -21.40 12.98
CA PRO A 573 9.46 -22.76 13.22
C PRO A 573 9.57 -23.62 11.96
N GLU A 574 9.84 -24.90 12.17
CA GLU A 574 9.82 -25.92 11.12
C GLU A 574 8.39 -26.30 10.72
N GLY A 575 8.26 -26.97 9.56
CA GLY A 575 6.98 -27.49 9.09
C GLY A 575 6.07 -26.42 8.47
N PRO A 576 4.74 -26.49 8.64
CA PRO A 576 3.79 -25.69 7.85
C PRO A 576 3.92 -24.16 8.03
N ASN A 577 4.56 -23.70 9.09
CA ASN A 577 4.71 -22.28 9.42
C ASN A 577 6.08 -21.69 9.02
N ILE A 578 6.95 -22.45 8.35
CA ILE A 578 8.26 -21.96 7.94
C ILE A 578 8.15 -20.67 7.12
N GLY A 579 8.95 -19.66 7.48
CA GLY A 579 8.99 -18.33 6.83
C GLY A 579 7.77 -17.43 7.11
N LEU A 580 6.68 -17.97 7.66
CA LEU A 580 5.47 -17.21 8.02
C LEU A 580 5.53 -16.65 9.44
N ILE A 581 6.36 -17.24 10.28
CA ILE A 581 6.61 -16.78 11.64
C ILE A 581 8.12 -16.57 11.75
N ASN A 582 8.53 -15.33 11.94
CA ASN A 582 9.94 -14.98 12.06
C ASN A 582 10.19 -14.22 13.37
N SER A 583 11.47 -14.08 13.72
CA SER A 583 11.91 -13.36 14.91
C SER A 583 12.59 -12.04 14.51
N LEU A 584 12.32 -10.96 15.24
CA LEU A 584 13.06 -9.71 15.06
C LEU A 584 14.53 -9.91 15.36
N SER A 585 15.40 -9.35 14.53
CA SER A 585 16.85 -9.34 14.77
C SER A 585 17.19 -8.58 16.06
N THR A 586 18.39 -8.81 16.60
CA THR A 586 18.80 -8.34 17.93
C THR A 586 18.69 -6.83 18.10
N TYR A 587 19.12 -6.06 17.10
CA TYR A 587 19.12 -4.59 17.14
C TYR A 587 17.99 -3.95 16.35
N ALA A 588 17.11 -4.75 15.72
CA ALA A 588 16.02 -4.26 14.92
C ALA A 588 15.03 -3.44 15.77
N LYS A 589 14.59 -2.32 15.21
CA LYS A 589 13.54 -1.46 15.78
C LYS A 589 12.40 -1.32 14.79
N ILE A 590 11.25 -0.91 15.30
CA ILE A 590 10.09 -0.56 14.49
C ILE A 590 9.90 0.94 14.60
N ASN A 591 9.82 1.62 13.45
CA ASN A 591 9.63 3.06 13.43
C ASN A 591 8.15 3.46 13.61
N LYS A 592 7.89 4.77 13.67
CA LYS A 592 6.52 5.32 13.83
C LYS A 592 5.55 4.87 12.74
N TYR A 593 6.06 4.52 11.56
CA TYR A 593 5.28 4.06 10.42
C TYR A 593 5.17 2.53 10.37
N GLY A 594 5.67 1.80 11.36
CA GLY A 594 5.63 0.34 11.42
C GLY A 594 6.62 -0.38 10.50
N PHE A 595 7.58 0.30 9.88
CA PHE A 595 8.66 -0.35 9.13
C PHE A 595 9.78 -0.78 10.07
N ILE A 596 10.42 -1.91 9.74
CA ILE A 596 11.55 -2.42 10.52
C ILE A 596 12.82 -1.71 10.06
N GLU A 597 13.59 -1.19 11.02
CA GLU A 597 14.84 -0.48 10.80
C GLU A 597 16.01 -1.22 11.43
N SER A 598 17.18 -1.10 10.81
CA SER A 598 18.44 -1.62 11.33
C SER A 598 19.43 -0.48 11.58
N PRO A 599 20.26 -0.55 12.63
CA PRO A 599 21.23 0.49 12.90
C PRO A 599 22.50 0.36 12.04
N TYR A 600 23.01 1.50 11.59
CA TYR A 600 24.23 1.63 10.80
C TYR A 600 25.08 2.80 11.31
N LYS A 601 26.39 2.74 11.11
CA LYS A 601 27.29 3.90 11.33
C LYS A 601 27.55 4.59 10.02
N ARG A 602 27.49 5.92 10.05
CA ARG A 602 27.80 6.73 8.88
C ARG A 602 29.30 6.71 8.58
N VAL A 603 29.65 6.64 7.31
CA VAL A 603 31.01 6.76 6.81
C VAL A 603 31.11 8.07 6.04
N LYS A 604 32.18 8.83 6.27
CA LYS A 604 32.45 10.07 5.56
C LYS A 604 33.90 10.07 5.11
N ASP A 605 34.13 10.20 3.81
CA ASP A 605 35.47 10.23 3.20
C ASP A 605 36.35 9.03 3.64
N GLY A 606 35.75 7.84 3.72
CA GLY A 606 36.42 6.60 4.15
C GLY A 606 36.66 6.47 5.67
N VAL A 607 36.17 7.41 6.49
CA VAL A 607 36.27 7.40 7.95
C VAL A 607 34.92 7.07 8.59
N VAL A 608 34.89 6.01 9.39
CA VAL A 608 33.70 5.57 10.13
C VAL A 608 33.43 6.50 11.33
N GLN A 609 32.24 7.07 11.36
CA GLN A 609 31.77 7.94 12.43
C GLN A 609 31.15 7.13 13.58
N ASP A 610 31.13 7.67 14.79
CA ASP A 610 30.51 7.01 15.95
C ASP A 610 28.97 7.16 15.99
N LYS A 611 28.41 8.11 15.23
CA LYS A 611 26.97 8.34 15.17
C LYS A 611 26.27 7.15 14.49
N VAL A 612 25.31 6.56 15.20
CA VAL A 612 24.45 5.49 14.71
C VAL A 612 23.15 6.08 14.17
N GLU A 613 22.78 5.69 12.95
CA GLU A 613 21.53 6.05 12.29
C GLU A 613 20.76 4.77 11.96
N TYR A 614 19.44 4.78 12.17
CA TYR A 614 18.57 3.66 11.83
C TYR A 614 18.01 3.87 10.44
N LEU A 615 18.15 2.86 9.57
CA LEU A 615 17.65 2.92 8.19
C LEU A 615 16.56 1.88 7.96
N SER A 616 15.47 2.30 7.35
CA SER A 616 14.43 1.40 6.82
C SER A 616 14.95 0.67 5.57
N ALA A 617 14.25 -0.40 5.17
CA ALA A 617 14.62 -1.14 3.96
C ALA A 617 14.55 -0.28 2.69
N MET A 618 13.70 0.75 2.65
CA MET A 618 13.58 1.66 1.50
C MET A 618 14.74 2.65 1.42
N GLU A 619 15.22 3.11 2.58
CA GLU A 619 16.37 4.03 2.65
C GLU A 619 17.68 3.29 2.37
N GLU A 620 17.79 2.04 2.84
CA GLU A 620 18.97 1.19 2.64
C GLU A 620 19.35 1.06 1.16
N THR A 621 18.37 0.95 0.27
CA THR A 621 18.56 0.76 -1.17
C THR A 621 19.42 1.85 -1.83
N LYS A 622 19.41 3.07 -1.30
CA LYS A 622 20.11 4.23 -1.87
C LYS A 622 21.61 4.26 -1.54
N TYR A 623 22.02 3.57 -0.50
CA TYR A 623 23.35 3.70 0.09
C TYR A 623 24.21 2.46 -0.16
N THR A 624 25.52 2.67 -0.17
CA THR A 624 26.50 1.59 -0.20
C THR A 624 26.91 1.24 1.23
N ILE A 625 26.64 0.00 1.66
CA ILE A 625 26.86 -0.43 3.05
C ILE A 625 27.93 -1.51 3.15
N ALA A 626 28.97 -1.23 3.93
CA ALA A 626 30.05 -2.16 4.25
C ALA A 626 29.70 -3.13 5.39
N GLN A 627 30.37 -4.29 5.40
CA GLN A 627 30.19 -5.32 6.43
C GLN A 627 30.80 -4.95 7.79
N ALA A 628 30.29 -5.54 8.87
CA ALA A 628 30.77 -5.27 10.23
C ALA A 628 32.21 -5.71 10.50
N ASN A 629 32.75 -6.62 9.68
CA ASN A 629 34.09 -7.21 9.82
C ASN A 629 35.18 -6.46 9.04
N THR A 630 34.83 -5.38 8.32
CA THR A 630 35.80 -4.55 7.59
C THR A 630 36.87 -4.01 8.53
N LYS A 631 38.14 -4.08 8.11
CA LYS A 631 39.28 -3.67 8.93
C LYS A 631 39.40 -2.15 8.98
N LEU A 632 39.46 -1.63 10.21
CA LEU A 632 39.63 -0.21 10.52
C LEU A 632 40.98 0.04 11.18
N ASP A 633 41.57 1.21 10.91
CA ASP A 633 42.75 1.69 11.61
C ASP A 633 42.41 2.33 12.98
N LYS A 634 43.40 2.88 13.69
CA LYS A 634 43.20 3.53 14.99
C LYS A 634 42.36 4.82 14.92
N ASN A 635 42.23 5.42 13.74
CA ASN A 635 41.46 6.63 13.48
C ASN A 635 40.09 6.31 12.85
N ASN A 636 39.65 5.05 12.89
CA ASN A 636 38.42 4.55 12.26
C ASN A 636 38.39 4.70 10.72
N LYS A 637 39.54 4.83 10.06
CA LYS A 637 39.64 4.81 8.60
C LYS A 637 39.69 3.38 8.08
N ILE A 638 39.00 3.13 6.97
CA ILE A 638 39.01 1.82 6.31
C ILE A 638 40.39 1.59 5.68
N VAL A 639 40.97 0.41 5.95
CA VAL A 639 42.35 0.06 5.53
C VAL A 639 42.39 -0.57 4.13
N GLU A 640 41.35 -1.30 3.76
CA GLU A 640 41.29 -2.08 2.51
C GLU A 640 40.97 -1.18 1.31
N GLU A 641 41.62 -1.41 0.15
CA GLU A 641 41.38 -0.64 -1.08
C GLU A 641 40.02 -0.95 -1.72
N LEU A 642 39.57 -2.21 -1.60
CA LEU A 642 38.28 -2.68 -2.07
C LEU A 642 37.59 -3.44 -0.93
N VAL A 643 36.42 -2.96 -0.56
CA VAL A 643 35.65 -3.44 0.59
C VAL A 643 34.40 -4.15 0.08
N SER A 644 34.10 -5.32 0.65
CA SER A 644 32.84 -6.01 0.42
C SER A 644 31.66 -5.21 0.97
N CYS A 645 30.79 -4.79 0.06
CA CYS A 645 29.64 -3.95 0.33
C CYS A 645 28.37 -4.52 -0.32
N ARG A 646 27.23 -3.99 0.11
CA ARG A 646 25.94 -4.21 -0.53
C ARG A 646 25.35 -2.87 -0.98
N GLN A 647 24.70 -2.88 -2.13
CA GLN A 647 23.96 -1.73 -2.68
C GLN A 647 22.80 -2.24 -3.52
N ASN A 648 21.59 -1.71 -3.29
CA ASN A 648 20.38 -2.10 -4.03
C ASN A 648 20.24 -3.63 -4.22
N LEU A 649 20.27 -4.37 -3.10
CA LEU A 649 20.18 -5.84 -3.03
C LEU A 649 21.35 -6.63 -3.63
N ASN A 650 22.28 -5.97 -4.34
CA ASN A 650 23.44 -6.60 -4.96
C ASN A 650 24.66 -6.56 -4.04
N PHE A 651 25.50 -7.59 -4.15
CA PHE A 651 26.79 -7.66 -3.47
C PHE A 651 27.90 -7.18 -4.42
N LEU A 652 28.73 -6.24 -3.97
CA LEU A 652 29.75 -5.60 -4.78
C LEU A 652 31.01 -5.25 -3.99
N LEU A 653 32.11 -4.99 -4.69
CA LEU A 653 33.33 -4.46 -4.10
C LEU A 653 33.39 -2.95 -4.41
N SER A 654 33.47 -2.15 -3.35
CA SER A 654 33.51 -0.69 -3.44
C SER A 654 34.79 -0.13 -2.84
N LYS A 655 35.21 1.05 -3.32
CA LYS A 655 36.32 1.78 -2.70
C LYS A 655 35.84 2.47 -1.41
N PRO A 656 36.71 2.71 -0.42
CA PRO A 656 36.35 3.38 0.82
C PRO A 656 35.63 4.73 0.67
N GLU A 657 35.92 5.47 -0.40
CA GLU A 657 35.32 6.79 -0.63
C GLU A 657 33.85 6.72 -1.06
N THR A 658 33.40 5.59 -1.62
CA THR A 658 32.01 5.40 -2.09
C THR A 658 31.12 4.73 -1.05
N ILE A 659 31.65 4.40 0.12
CA ILE A 659 30.92 3.75 1.21
C ILE A 659 30.24 4.81 2.06
N ASP A 660 28.92 4.71 2.18
CA ASP A 660 28.10 5.65 2.95
C ASP A 660 27.89 5.20 4.40
N TYR A 661 27.77 3.88 4.60
CA TYR A 661 27.48 3.29 5.90
C TYR A 661 28.25 1.98 6.14
N ILE A 662 28.37 1.60 7.41
CA ILE A 662 28.90 0.30 7.84
C ILE A 662 28.02 -0.28 8.95
N ASP A 663 27.90 -1.60 8.96
CA ASP A 663 27.20 -2.37 9.99
C ASP A 663 27.74 -2.07 11.41
N VAL A 664 26.86 -2.06 12.41
CA VAL A 664 27.24 -1.74 13.81
C VAL A 664 27.80 -2.96 14.54
N SER A 665 27.29 -4.14 14.24
CA SER A 665 27.69 -5.38 14.90
C SER A 665 27.42 -6.59 14.02
N PRO A 666 28.28 -7.64 14.00
CA PRO A 666 27.95 -8.90 13.36
C PRO A 666 26.67 -9.55 13.93
N LYS A 667 26.37 -9.29 15.21
CA LYS A 667 25.17 -9.80 15.89
C LYS A 667 23.87 -9.16 15.38
N GLN A 668 23.95 -8.11 14.58
CA GLN A 668 22.75 -7.44 14.06
C GLN A 668 21.96 -8.30 13.09
N LEU A 669 22.61 -9.26 12.41
CA LEU A 669 21.98 -10.13 11.43
C LEU A 669 21.00 -11.14 12.05
N VAL A 670 21.24 -11.54 13.30
CA VAL A 670 20.55 -12.67 13.93
C VAL A 670 19.66 -12.21 15.08
N SER A 671 18.70 -13.07 15.44
CA SER A 671 17.83 -12.87 16.60
C SER A 671 18.54 -13.14 17.92
N VAL A 672 17.84 -12.88 19.01
CA VAL A 672 18.33 -13.10 20.38
C VAL A 672 18.69 -14.57 20.60
N ALA A 673 17.85 -15.53 20.18
CA ALA A 673 18.12 -16.96 20.35
C ALA A 673 19.36 -17.41 19.55
N ALA A 674 19.40 -17.09 18.25
CA ALA A 674 20.53 -17.45 17.41
C ALA A 674 21.84 -16.78 17.86
N SER A 675 21.79 -15.57 18.43
CA SER A 675 22.97 -14.87 18.96
C SER A 675 23.62 -15.55 20.19
N LEU A 676 22.91 -16.48 20.83
CA LEU A 676 23.41 -17.24 21.97
C LEU A 676 24.12 -18.55 21.56
N ILE A 677 24.02 -18.96 20.30
CA ILE A 677 24.70 -20.15 19.77
C ILE A 677 26.19 -19.81 19.59
N PRO A 678 27.11 -20.45 20.32
CA PRO A 678 28.54 -20.26 20.12
C PRO A 678 28.99 -20.91 18.81
N PHE A 679 29.95 -20.29 18.12
CA PHE A 679 30.49 -20.81 16.86
C PHE A 679 29.44 -21.01 15.76
N LEU A 680 28.38 -20.19 15.77
CA LEU A 680 27.31 -20.20 14.77
C LEU A 680 27.85 -20.15 13.34
N GLU A 681 28.97 -19.47 13.12
CA GLU A 681 29.66 -19.39 11.82
C GLU A 681 30.16 -20.73 11.27
N ASN A 682 30.28 -21.76 12.11
CA ASN A 682 30.73 -23.10 11.72
C ASN A 682 29.57 -24.10 11.54
N ASP A 683 28.34 -23.69 11.88
CA ASP A 683 27.16 -24.54 11.81
C ASP A 683 26.41 -24.34 10.49
N ASP A 684 25.86 -25.43 9.94
CA ASP A 684 24.91 -25.34 8.83
C ASP A 684 23.64 -24.58 9.27
N ALA A 685 23.08 -23.78 8.36
CA ALA A 685 21.93 -22.93 8.66
C ALA A 685 20.71 -23.73 9.15
N ASN A 686 20.48 -24.95 8.64
CA ASN A 686 19.37 -25.78 9.11
C ASN A 686 19.61 -26.29 10.54
N ARG A 687 20.86 -26.64 10.89
CA ARG A 687 21.21 -27.06 12.25
C ARG A 687 21.13 -25.90 13.23
N ALA A 688 21.55 -24.71 12.81
CA ALA A 688 21.37 -23.49 13.58
C ALA A 688 19.88 -23.17 13.83
N LEU A 689 19.02 -23.36 12.82
CA LEU A 689 17.57 -23.21 12.95
C LEU A 689 17.02 -24.20 13.99
N MET A 690 17.33 -25.49 13.84
CA MET A 690 16.93 -26.53 14.79
C MET A 690 17.42 -26.22 16.21
N GLY A 691 18.68 -25.81 16.35
CA GLY A 691 19.29 -25.43 17.63
C GLY A 691 18.57 -24.25 18.29
N SER A 692 18.30 -23.19 17.53
CA SER A 692 17.57 -22.02 18.02
C SER A 692 16.14 -22.35 18.46
N ASN A 693 15.51 -23.35 17.81
CA ASN A 693 14.19 -23.85 18.18
C ASN A 693 14.24 -24.73 19.43
N MET A 694 15.22 -25.62 19.56
CA MET A 694 15.38 -26.51 20.73
C MET A 694 15.81 -25.78 22.01
N MET A 695 16.44 -24.61 21.88
CA MET A 695 16.77 -23.76 23.03
C MET A 695 15.52 -23.12 23.67
N ARG A 696 14.38 -23.11 22.97
CA ARG A 696 13.11 -22.54 23.43
C ARG A 696 12.19 -23.65 23.90
#